data_AF-A0A524QC07-F1
#
_entry.id   AF-A0A524QC07-F1
#
_cell.length_a   1.000
_cell.length_b   1.000
_cell.length_c   1.000
_cell.angle_alpha   90.00
_cell.angle_beta   90.00
_cell.angle_gamma   90.00
#
_symmetry.space_group_name_H-M   'P 1'
#
loop_
_entity.id
_entity.type
_entity.pdbx_description
1 polymer ?
#
loop_
_entity_poly.entity_id
_entity_poly.type
_entity_poly.pdbx_seq_one_letter_code
_entity_poly.pdbx_strand_id
1 'polypeptide(L)'
;MPGTLGSTELFSPLIYSAGTLLPTPGHLLIMSVLLISAISIIFKNSPLKVREENCKSSQLVVPVLMVFLAFSSFMAVEALFRDIISNSAINFEAYKILDISFLSLAGFVTVVILLAVPVILFIRAFRLIHPLSLKKNIAVLLAGFLVMPVAYLTGMDCCLSGLFYIIAVALLMLAWIRNPFPQISLVVLFAAITGIFTAAVIIKYSDLRENENLKVMAVTLASDNDPVAESLLIDLWPVIENDSLLSAMMDKELFSPADINTVYRYLQGEYFTGYWENYDLSMVICRDDSPLRIPSQDSYASNCFVFFGERIENEGDSITGTGFWFMHNQAGRAYYFSRLLYTYSPFLTNGLFIELVSHIETYQAGYPELLLDETNQRYPRIKDISFAKYADTSLVVRSGDFPYDNIMLPVLFNGQEYLFTSEGGYKNLYYDTDGMTLVITVEEVSFLDMIITFAYLFITILILSLILLLFITGQKIDILKFDTFRRKLQLAFAAVLTIVFTVMIIGALMLSIAQFKGNHTRILREKITSVYIELEHKLSAETDLSRGWTQPDYYSLDELLVKFSNVFMTDINLYTPSGTLLATSRPEVFSEKLLGNNIDPTAYSALTVEGKTEFLGEESIGGMKYLSAYMPFYNIDNKLLAYINLPYFRMQNILTGEISNLVVTLINFTLLLLMLMMWLAVFLSERITSPLTLVQSAMASIEYGKKNEHILYRSNDEVGELVKQYN
;
A
#
# COMPACT_ATOMS: atom_id res chain seq x y z
N MET A 1 32.10 -5.00 -7.62
CA MET A 1 31.12 -4.45 -8.59
C MET A 1 31.56 -3.05 -9.00
N PRO A 2 31.23 -2.59 -10.21
CA PRO A 2 31.35 -1.17 -10.57
C PRO A 2 30.50 -0.32 -9.60
N GLY A 3 31.01 0.83 -9.16
CA GLY A 3 30.34 1.67 -8.15
C GLY A 3 28.93 2.14 -8.56
N THR A 4 28.66 2.23 -9.87
CA THR A 4 27.36 2.61 -10.43
C THR A 4 26.28 1.53 -10.36
N LEU A 5 26.65 0.24 -10.25
CA LEU A 5 25.68 -0.85 -10.02
C LEU A 5 25.30 -0.97 -8.55
N GLY A 6 26.25 -0.68 -7.65
CA GLY A 6 26.04 -0.75 -6.19
C GLY A 6 25.07 0.31 -5.65
N SER A 7 24.84 1.39 -6.40
CA SER A 7 23.88 2.45 -6.04
C SER A 7 22.45 2.19 -6.53
N THR A 8 22.18 1.07 -7.19
CA THR A 8 20.82 0.74 -7.65
C THR A 8 20.07 -0.04 -6.57
N GLU A 9 18.75 0.17 -6.48
CA GLU A 9 17.88 -0.51 -5.50
C GLU A 9 18.04 -2.03 -5.52
N LEU A 10 18.29 -2.62 -6.68
CA LEU A 10 18.49 -4.07 -6.85
C LEU A 10 19.68 -4.64 -6.04
N PHE A 11 20.66 -3.80 -5.69
CA PHE A 11 21.83 -4.16 -4.90
C PHE A 11 21.86 -3.51 -3.51
N SER A 12 20.70 -3.02 -3.04
CA SER A 12 20.56 -2.50 -1.69
C SER A 12 20.31 -3.63 -0.67
N PRO A 13 21.15 -3.77 0.38
CA PRO A 13 20.94 -4.74 1.44
C PRO A 13 19.81 -4.32 2.41
N LEU A 14 19.35 -3.06 2.38
CA LEU A 14 18.19 -2.62 3.17
C LEU A 14 16.88 -3.26 2.70
N ILE A 15 16.80 -3.65 1.42
CA ILE A 15 15.58 -4.22 0.85
C ILE A 15 15.46 -5.72 1.16
N TYR A 16 16.58 -6.44 1.10
CA TYR A 16 16.68 -7.86 1.41
C TYR A 16 18.15 -8.26 1.58
N SER A 17 18.44 -9.10 2.58
CA SER A 17 19.78 -9.65 2.81
C SER A 17 19.72 -11.10 3.28
N ALA A 18 20.13 -12.04 2.43
CA ALA A 18 20.28 -13.45 2.78
C ALA A 18 21.76 -13.81 3.04
N GLY A 19 22.24 -13.39 4.20
CA GLY A 19 23.59 -13.69 4.69
C GLY A 19 24.70 -13.14 3.79
N THR A 20 25.91 -13.67 3.95
CA THR A 20 27.13 -13.13 3.31
C THR A 20 27.29 -13.50 1.84
N LEU A 21 26.62 -14.56 1.36
CA LEU A 21 26.78 -15.08 0.00
C LEU A 21 25.73 -14.51 -1.00
N LEU A 22 24.54 -14.15 -0.50
CA LEU A 22 23.43 -13.61 -1.28
C LEU A 22 22.90 -12.31 -0.63
N PRO A 23 23.73 -11.26 -0.52
CA PRO A 23 23.39 -10.08 0.28
C PRO A 23 22.29 -9.21 -0.34
N THR A 24 21.89 -9.44 -1.59
CA THR A 24 20.89 -8.58 -2.27
C THR A 24 20.07 -9.36 -3.31
N PRO A 25 18.88 -8.86 -3.71
CA PRO A 25 18.06 -9.44 -4.78
C PRO A 25 18.80 -9.58 -6.12
N GLY A 26 19.63 -8.60 -6.47
CA GLY A 26 20.44 -8.63 -7.69
C GLY A 26 21.48 -9.74 -7.70
N HIS A 27 22.12 -10.03 -6.56
CA HIS A 27 23.04 -11.16 -6.44
C HIS A 27 22.31 -12.49 -6.65
N LEU A 28 21.10 -12.62 -6.06
CA LEU A 28 20.24 -13.78 -6.23
C LEU A 28 19.86 -14.01 -7.70
N LEU A 29 19.47 -12.95 -8.42
CA LEU A 29 19.16 -13.01 -9.85
C LEU A 29 20.37 -13.45 -10.67
N ILE A 30 21.52 -12.81 -10.49
CA ILE A 30 22.76 -13.18 -11.22
C ILE A 30 23.14 -14.63 -10.96
N MET A 31 23.11 -15.07 -9.70
CA MET A 31 23.45 -16.44 -9.34
C MET A 31 22.47 -17.45 -9.93
N SER A 32 21.17 -17.12 -10.02
CA SER A 32 20.18 -17.99 -10.66
C SER A 32 20.47 -18.19 -12.15
N VAL A 33 20.83 -17.11 -12.86
CA VAL A 33 21.19 -17.15 -14.29
C VAL A 33 22.49 -17.93 -14.51
N LEU A 34 23.50 -17.74 -13.65
CA LEU A 34 24.75 -18.48 -13.72
C LEU A 34 24.52 -19.98 -13.46
N LEU A 35 23.67 -20.31 -12.48
CA LEU A 35 23.38 -21.70 -12.14
C LEU A 35 22.64 -22.41 -13.27
N ILE A 36 21.61 -21.80 -13.85
CA ILE A 36 20.88 -22.42 -14.97
C ILE A 36 21.75 -22.53 -16.23
N SER A 37 22.57 -21.53 -16.51
CA SER A 37 23.49 -21.56 -17.65
C SER A 37 24.57 -22.64 -17.48
N ALA A 38 25.17 -22.77 -16.30
CA ALA A 38 26.12 -23.84 -15.99
C ALA A 38 25.48 -25.22 -16.15
N ILE A 39 24.28 -25.43 -15.61
CA ILE A 39 23.52 -26.68 -15.76
C ILE A 39 23.23 -26.97 -17.24
N SER A 40 22.81 -25.95 -17.99
CA SER A 40 22.52 -26.09 -19.43
C SER A 40 23.76 -26.51 -20.23
N ILE A 41 24.93 -25.93 -19.93
CA ILE A 41 26.20 -26.21 -20.61
C ILE A 41 26.68 -27.63 -20.28
N ILE A 42 26.68 -28.01 -18.99
CA ILE A 42 27.05 -29.35 -18.55
C ILE A 42 26.20 -30.39 -19.30
N PHE A 43 24.89 -30.17 -19.35
CA PHE A 43 23.98 -31.10 -19.97
C PHE A 43 24.02 -31.10 -21.50
N LYS A 44 24.39 -30.00 -22.15
CA LYS A 44 24.63 -29.95 -23.60
C LYS A 44 25.90 -30.71 -23.99
N ASN A 45 26.94 -30.63 -23.16
CA ASN A 45 28.25 -31.25 -23.41
C ASN A 45 28.36 -32.69 -22.93
N SER A 46 27.44 -33.19 -22.09
CA SER A 46 27.34 -34.58 -21.69
C SER A 46 26.20 -35.30 -22.46
N PRO A 47 26.42 -35.77 -23.71
CA PRO A 47 25.41 -36.52 -24.42
C PRO A 47 25.06 -37.81 -23.67
N LEU A 48 23.76 -37.99 -23.40
CA LEU A 48 23.23 -39.18 -22.75
C LEU A 48 23.40 -40.38 -23.70
N LYS A 49 24.29 -41.31 -23.38
CA LYS A 49 24.25 -42.65 -23.97
C LYS A 49 23.07 -43.40 -23.36
N VAL A 50 21.94 -43.43 -24.07
CA VAL A 50 20.77 -44.27 -23.73
C VAL A 50 21.26 -45.71 -23.62
N ARG A 51 21.03 -46.35 -22.47
CA ARG A 51 21.72 -47.57 -22.06
C ARG A 51 20.76 -48.77 -22.12
N GLU A 52 21.21 -49.87 -22.71
CA GLU A 52 20.43 -51.08 -23.00
C GLU A 52 19.76 -51.71 -21.77
N GLU A 53 18.71 -52.49 -22.02
CA GLU A 53 17.75 -53.06 -21.05
C GLU A 53 18.38 -53.93 -19.94
N ASN A 54 19.57 -54.47 -20.14
CA ASN A 54 20.28 -55.29 -19.15
C ASN A 54 21.09 -54.44 -18.16
N CYS A 55 20.40 -53.66 -17.33
CA CYS A 55 21.04 -52.83 -16.30
C CYS A 55 21.32 -53.60 -14.99
N LYS A 56 22.57 -53.53 -14.51
CA LYS A 56 22.96 -53.96 -13.14
C LYS A 56 22.48 -52.93 -12.11
N SER A 57 22.19 -53.36 -10.86
CA SER A 57 21.71 -52.49 -9.76
C SER A 57 22.59 -51.24 -9.52
N SER A 58 23.90 -51.33 -9.76
CA SER A 58 24.82 -50.18 -9.60
C SER A 58 24.61 -49.04 -10.60
N GLN A 59 23.80 -49.22 -11.64
CA GLN A 59 23.52 -48.20 -12.66
C GLN A 59 22.30 -47.32 -12.31
N LEU A 60 21.54 -47.66 -11.25
CA LEU A 60 20.44 -46.84 -10.71
C LEU A 60 20.92 -45.70 -9.80
N VAL A 61 22.20 -45.72 -9.39
CA VAL A 61 22.77 -44.74 -8.45
C VAL A 61 22.73 -43.31 -9.01
N VAL A 62 23.08 -43.12 -10.28
CA VAL A 62 23.11 -41.78 -10.90
C VAL A 62 21.70 -41.17 -11.03
N PRO A 63 20.68 -41.88 -11.55
CA PRO A 63 19.30 -41.38 -11.53
C PRO A 63 18.78 -41.09 -10.12
N VAL A 64 19.05 -41.97 -9.14
CA VAL A 64 18.63 -41.74 -7.75
C VAL A 64 19.30 -40.48 -7.19
N LEU A 65 20.59 -40.28 -7.44
CA LEU A 65 21.33 -39.08 -7.02
C LEU A 65 20.80 -37.81 -7.69
N MET A 66 20.42 -37.87 -8.98
CA MET A 66 19.83 -36.72 -9.69
C MET A 66 18.44 -36.36 -9.14
N VAL A 67 17.61 -37.36 -8.84
CA VAL A 67 16.30 -37.14 -8.20
C VAL A 67 16.49 -36.59 -6.79
N PHE A 68 17.44 -37.12 -6.01
CA PHE A 68 17.81 -36.59 -4.70
C PHE A 68 18.24 -35.12 -4.79
N LEU A 69 19.11 -34.78 -5.75
CA LEU A 69 19.55 -33.41 -6.02
C LEU A 69 18.36 -32.52 -6.43
N ALA A 70 17.41 -33.04 -7.21
CA ALA A 70 16.21 -32.30 -7.61
C ALA A 70 15.36 -31.93 -6.38
N PHE A 71 15.04 -32.89 -5.51
CA PHE A 71 14.31 -32.62 -4.26
C PHE A 71 15.07 -31.65 -3.35
N SER A 72 16.38 -31.85 -3.15
CA SER A 72 17.19 -30.96 -2.33
C SER A 72 17.25 -29.53 -2.89
N SER A 73 17.42 -29.39 -4.21
CA SER A 73 17.40 -28.07 -4.87
C SER A 73 16.05 -27.39 -4.74
N PHE A 74 14.95 -28.12 -4.88
CA PHE A 74 13.61 -27.58 -4.69
C PHE A 74 13.40 -27.08 -3.26
N MET A 75 13.79 -27.86 -2.25
CA MET A 75 13.68 -27.47 -0.84
C MET A 75 14.46 -26.18 -0.53
N ALA A 76 15.66 -26.04 -1.10
CA ALA A 76 16.45 -24.81 -0.96
C ALA A 76 15.76 -23.61 -1.64
N VAL A 77 15.20 -23.80 -2.83
CA VAL A 77 14.47 -22.76 -3.57
C VAL A 77 13.19 -22.35 -2.85
N GLU A 78 12.42 -23.31 -2.31
CA GLU A 78 11.23 -23.03 -1.52
C GLU A 78 11.60 -22.23 -0.25
N ALA A 79 12.64 -22.64 0.47
CA ALA A 79 13.11 -21.92 1.66
C ALA A 79 13.50 -20.47 1.35
N LEU A 80 14.28 -20.26 0.27
CA LEU A 80 14.65 -18.92 -0.20
C LEU A 80 13.42 -18.10 -0.60
N PHE A 81 12.45 -18.70 -1.29
CA PHE A 81 11.27 -17.98 -1.73
C PHE A 81 10.41 -17.50 -0.57
N ARG A 82 10.24 -18.35 0.45
CA ARG A 82 9.52 -17.99 1.69
C ARG A 82 10.21 -16.85 2.42
N ASP A 83 11.52 -16.94 2.56
CA ASP A 83 12.35 -15.93 3.22
C ASP A 83 12.29 -14.57 2.51
N ILE A 84 12.37 -14.56 1.17
CA ILE A 84 12.22 -13.33 0.38
C ILE A 84 10.82 -12.73 0.60
N ILE A 85 9.75 -13.52 0.63
CA ILE A 85 8.40 -12.98 0.82
C ILE A 85 8.24 -12.41 2.24
N SER A 86 8.70 -13.13 3.28
CA SER A 86 8.48 -12.73 4.67
C SER A 86 9.41 -11.62 5.15
N ASN A 87 10.67 -11.60 4.69
CA ASN A 87 11.74 -10.77 5.24
C ASN A 87 12.26 -9.71 4.26
N SER A 88 11.52 -9.40 3.20
CA SER A 88 11.85 -8.29 2.30
C SER A 88 10.76 -7.23 2.26
N ALA A 89 11.17 -6.01 1.90
CA ALA A 89 10.27 -4.90 1.59
C ALA A 89 9.61 -5.03 0.20
N ILE A 90 9.76 -6.15 -0.50
CA ILE A 90 9.24 -6.34 -1.86
C ILE A 90 7.79 -6.81 -1.79
N ASN A 91 6.88 -6.12 -2.51
CA ASN A 91 5.50 -6.57 -2.62
C ASN A 91 5.34 -7.68 -3.68
N PHE A 92 4.80 -8.84 -3.30
CA PHE A 92 4.51 -9.97 -4.20
C PHE A 92 3.00 -10.19 -4.43
N GLU A 93 2.13 -9.39 -3.81
CA GLU A 93 0.67 -9.46 -3.89
C GLU A 93 0.18 -9.02 -5.27
N ALA A 94 0.15 -9.94 -6.23
CA ALA A 94 -0.15 -9.61 -7.62
C ALA A 94 -1.58 -9.06 -7.87
N TYR A 95 -2.52 -9.24 -6.92
CA TYR A 95 -3.84 -8.61 -6.98
C TYR A 95 -3.78 -7.09 -6.78
N LYS A 96 -2.75 -6.59 -6.09
CA LYS A 96 -2.39 -5.17 -5.97
C LYS A 96 -1.39 -4.77 -7.07
N ILE A 97 -1.80 -4.90 -8.34
CA ILE A 97 -0.88 -4.79 -9.48
C ILE A 97 -0.12 -3.45 -9.58
N LEU A 98 -0.67 -2.36 -9.08
CA LEU A 98 0.00 -1.06 -9.10
C LEU A 98 1.12 -0.92 -8.06
N ASP A 99 1.13 -1.77 -7.02
CA ASP A 99 2.19 -1.81 -6.01
C ASP A 99 3.35 -2.73 -6.43
N ILE A 100 3.21 -3.45 -7.55
CA ILE A 100 4.24 -4.33 -8.09
C ILE A 100 5.37 -3.48 -8.69
N SER A 101 6.52 -3.52 -8.04
CA SER A 101 7.73 -2.81 -8.45
C SER A 101 8.58 -3.63 -9.44
N PHE A 102 9.61 -2.99 -10.01
CA PHE A 102 10.64 -3.70 -10.77
C PHE A 102 11.34 -4.80 -9.94
N LEU A 103 11.48 -4.61 -8.62
CA LEU A 103 12.07 -5.62 -7.74
C LEU A 103 11.16 -6.85 -7.60
N SER A 104 9.86 -6.65 -7.55
CA SER A 104 8.87 -7.74 -7.55
C SER A 104 9.02 -8.60 -8.81
N LEU A 105 9.14 -7.96 -9.98
CA LEU A 105 9.40 -8.65 -11.25
C LEU A 105 10.73 -9.42 -11.23
N ALA A 106 11.81 -8.81 -10.73
CA ALA A 106 13.10 -9.48 -10.57
C ALA A 106 13.02 -10.69 -9.64
N GLY A 107 12.24 -10.60 -8.57
CA GLY A 107 11.93 -11.70 -7.66
C GLY A 107 11.22 -12.85 -8.38
N PHE A 108 10.14 -12.58 -9.11
CA PHE A 108 9.42 -13.59 -9.89
C PHE A 108 10.32 -14.28 -10.93
N VAL A 109 11.11 -13.50 -11.68
CA VAL A 109 12.06 -14.02 -12.66
C VAL A 109 13.05 -14.97 -11.99
N THR A 110 13.60 -14.57 -10.85
CA THR A 110 14.59 -15.38 -10.15
C THR A 110 13.99 -16.70 -9.67
N VAL A 111 12.79 -16.67 -9.08
CA VAL A 111 12.10 -17.86 -8.60
C VAL A 111 11.79 -18.82 -9.75
N VAL A 112 11.33 -18.32 -10.90
CA VAL A 112 11.05 -19.16 -12.08
C VAL A 112 12.33 -19.82 -12.61
N ILE A 113 13.44 -19.07 -12.69
CA ILE A 113 14.74 -19.61 -13.12
C ILE A 113 15.20 -20.71 -12.16
N LEU A 114 15.12 -20.47 -10.86
CA LEU A 114 15.52 -21.43 -9.84
C LEU A 114 14.63 -22.69 -9.84
N LEU A 115 13.32 -22.55 -10.03
CA LEU A 115 12.38 -23.69 -10.15
C LEU A 115 12.60 -24.53 -11.41
N ALA A 116 13.24 -24.00 -12.45
CA ALA A 116 13.60 -24.79 -13.62
C ALA A 116 14.74 -25.79 -13.36
N VAL A 117 15.55 -25.59 -12.32
CA VAL A 117 16.64 -26.49 -11.94
C VAL A 117 16.15 -27.92 -11.61
N PRO A 118 15.23 -28.12 -10.64
CA PRO A 118 14.70 -29.45 -10.34
C PRO A 118 14.00 -30.08 -11.55
N VAL A 119 13.32 -29.26 -12.39
CA VAL A 119 12.69 -29.73 -13.63
C VAL A 119 13.71 -30.36 -14.59
N ILE A 120 14.83 -29.67 -14.85
CA ILE A 120 15.88 -30.18 -15.73
C ILE A 120 16.48 -31.48 -15.17
N LEU A 121 16.68 -31.55 -13.86
CA LEU A 121 17.20 -32.73 -13.17
C LEU A 121 16.24 -33.93 -13.29
N PHE A 122 14.93 -33.73 -13.08
CA PHE A 122 13.92 -34.77 -13.30
C PHE A 122 13.90 -35.26 -14.75
N ILE A 123 13.89 -34.33 -15.72
CA ILE A 123 13.91 -34.70 -17.14
C ILE A 123 15.14 -35.57 -17.45
N ARG A 124 16.31 -35.22 -16.92
CA ARG A 124 17.55 -35.98 -17.12
C ARG A 124 17.52 -37.35 -16.43
N ALA A 125 17.09 -37.40 -15.18
CA ALA A 125 16.98 -38.63 -14.42
C ALA A 125 16.03 -39.63 -15.10
N PHE A 126 14.85 -39.17 -15.50
CA PHE A 126 13.82 -40.02 -16.13
C PHE A 126 14.19 -40.46 -17.55
N ARG A 127 14.94 -39.67 -18.33
CA ARG A 127 15.49 -40.13 -19.63
C ARG A 127 16.49 -41.27 -19.46
N LEU A 128 17.32 -41.24 -18.40
CA LEU A 128 18.27 -42.33 -18.10
C LEU A 128 17.59 -43.65 -17.79
N ILE A 129 16.43 -43.61 -17.12
CA ILE A 129 15.66 -44.79 -16.70
C ILE A 129 14.44 -45.08 -17.57
N HIS A 130 14.27 -44.36 -18.69
CA HIS A 130 13.18 -44.57 -19.64
C HIS A 130 13.01 -46.05 -20.08
N PRO A 131 14.07 -46.83 -20.41
CA PRO A 131 13.91 -48.22 -20.86
C PRO A 131 13.43 -49.17 -19.75
N LEU A 132 13.44 -48.76 -18.48
CA LEU A 132 13.00 -49.61 -17.37
C LEU A 132 11.46 -49.65 -17.28
N SER A 133 10.92 -50.55 -16.45
CA SER A 133 9.47 -50.62 -16.18
C SER A 133 9.00 -49.43 -15.34
N LEU A 134 7.71 -49.07 -15.46
CA LEU A 134 7.11 -47.96 -14.70
C LEU A 134 7.30 -48.11 -13.18
N LYS A 135 7.22 -49.35 -12.68
CA LYS A 135 7.45 -49.68 -11.26
C LYS A 135 8.84 -49.27 -10.78
N LYS A 136 9.88 -49.47 -11.61
CA LYS A 136 11.25 -49.07 -11.27
C LYS A 136 11.41 -47.54 -11.26
N ASN A 137 10.76 -46.83 -12.18
CA ASN A 137 10.81 -45.36 -12.19
C ASN A 137 10.13 -44.76 -10.96
N ILE A 138 8.98 -45.32 -10.56
CA ILE A 138 8.29 -44.93 -9.32
C ILE A 138 9.16 -45.26 -8.10
N ALA A 139 9.84 -46.41 -8.08
CA ALA A 139 10.77 -46.75 -7.00
C ALA A 139 11.94 -45.76 -6.88
N VAL A 140 12.49 -45.27 -8.01
CA VAL A 140 13.52 -44.22 -8.01
C VAL A 140 12.98 -42.89 -7.49
N LEU A 141 11.76 -42.51 -7.86
CA LEU A 141 11.08 -41.33 -7.33
C LEU A 141 10.90 -41.44 -5.81
N LEU A 142 10.39 -42.58 -5.32
CA LEU A 142 10.21 -42.86 -3.89
C LEU A 142 11.55 -42.90 -3.13
N ALA A 143 12.62 -43.41 -3.75
CA ALA A 143 13.95 -43.40 -3.15
C ALA A 143 14.48 -41.96 -3.01
N GLY A 144 14.24 -41.10 -4.00
CA GLY A 144 14.57 -39.67 -3.90
C GLY A 144 13.74 -38.93 -2.85
N PHE A 145 12.53 -39.39 -2.57
CA PHE A 145 11.66 -38.83 -1.52
C PHE A 145 12.23 -39.01 -0.10
N LEU A 146 13.20 -39.91 0.11
CA LEU A 146 13.89 -40.08 1.40
C LEU A 146 14.70 -38.85 1.87
N VAL A 147 14.85 -37.82 1.04
CA VAL A 147 15.39 -36.50 1.44
C VAL A 147 14.51 -35.84 2.51
N MET A 148 13.20 -36.10 2.46
CA MET A 148 12.21 -35.37 3.25
C MET A 148 12.29 -35.56 4.77
N PRO A 149 12.40 -36.81 5.29
CA PRO A 149 12.64 -37.02 6.71
C PRO A 149 13.90 -36.32 7.22
N VAL A 150 14.96 -36.29 6.39
CA VAL A 150 16.23 -35.65 6.74
C VAL A 150 16.07 -34.13 6.83
N ALA A 151 15.35 -33.51 5.88
CA ALA A 151 15.07 -32.07 5.91
C ALA A 151 14.21 -31.66 7.13
N TYR A 152 13.21 -32.48 7.47
CA TYR A 152 12.39 -32.26 8.66
C TYR A 152 13.21 -32.34 9.95
N LEU A 153 14.12 -33.31 10.06
CA LEU A 153 15.04 -33.45 11.20
C LEU A 153 15.98 -32.25 11.37
N THR A 154 16.32 -31.56 10.27
CA THR A 154 17.16 -30.34 10.31
C THR A 154 16.39 -29.07 10.70
N GLY A 155 15.10 -29.18 11.05
CA GLY A 155 14.27 -28.03 11.45
C GLY A 155 13.85 -27.15 10.28
N MET A 156 13.97 -27.63 9.03
CA MET A 156 13.34 -26.94 7.90
C MET A 156 11.85 -27.24 7.92
N ASP A 157 11.04 -26.22 8.22
CA ASP A 157 9.59 -26.32 8.06
C ASP A 157 9.28 -26.61 6.60
N CYS A 158 8.99 -27.87 6.28
CA CYS A 158 8.55 -28.24 4.94
C CYS A 158 7.05 -28.02 4.85
N CYS A 159 6.62 -27.19 3.90
CA CYS A 159 5.21 -26.98 3.69
C CYS A 159 4.62 -28.18 2.93
N LEU A 160 3.49 -28.70 3.41
CA LEU A 160 2.74 -29.77 2.74
C LEU A 160 2.43 -29.41 1.27
N SER A 161 2.20 -28.13 0.96
CA SER A 161 1.97 -27.66 -0.41
C SER A 161 3.20 -27.81 -1.31
N GLY A 162 4.42 -27.59 -0.80
CA GLY A 162 5.68 -27.78 -1.52
C GLY A 162 5.89 -29.25 -1.92
N LEU A 163 5.55 -30.17 -1.02
CA LEU A 163 5.58 -31.60 -1.28
C LEU A 163 4.66 -32.02 -2.44
N PHE A 164 3.39 -31.60 -2.38
CA PHE A 164 2.44 -31.90 -3.44
C PHE A 164 2.90 -31.32 -4.78
N TYR A 165 3.44 -30.10 -4.78
CA TYR A 165 3.96 -29.46 -5.97
C TYR A 165 5.11 -30.26 -6.61
N ILE A 166 6.16 -30.57 -5.84
CA ILE A 166 7.35 -31.22 -6.41
C ILE A 166 7.05 -32.64 -6.91
N ILE A 167 6.14 -33.36 -6.24
CA ILE A 167 5.65 -34.67 -6.70
C ILE A 167 4.82 -34.50 -7.99
N ALA A 168 3.92 -33.52 -8.06
CA ALA A 168 3.12 -33.26 -9.25
C ALA A 168 4.00 -32.93 -10.46
N VAL A 169 5.04 -32.11 -10.28
CA VAL A 169 6.04 -31.79 -11.32
C VAL A 169 6.81 -33.04 -11.74
N ALA A 170 7.27 -33.85 -10.78
CA ALA A 170 8.00 -35.09 -11.11
C ALA A 170 7.13 -36.09 -11.89
N LEU A 171 5.85 -36.24 -11.50
CA LEU A 171 4.88 -37.07 -12.21
C LEU A 171 4.57 -36.53 -13.60
N LEU A 172 4.43 -35.21 -13.76
CA LEU A 172 4.23 -34.56 -15.06
C LEU A 172 5.41 -34.85 -16.00
N MET A 173 6.64 -34.71 -15.51
CA MET A 173 7.86 -35.00 -16.30
C MET A 173 7.96 -36.47 -16.67
N LEU A 174 7.62 -37.38 -15.74
CA LEU A 174 7.60 -38.82 -15.97
C LEU A 174 6.53 -39.21 -17.02
N ALA A 175 5.33 -38.63 -16.93
CA ALA A 175 4.26 -38.84 -17.89
C ALA A 175 4.66 -38.37 -19.30
N TRP A 176 5.26 -37.18 -19.41
CA TRP A 176 5.75 -36.65 -20.69
C TRP A 176 6.84 -37.50 -21.32
N ILE A 177 7.76 -38.04 -20.51
CA ILE A 177 8.83 -38.91 -21.02
C ILE A 177 8.31 -40.27 -21.50
N ARG A 178 7.24 -40.79 -20.90
CA ARG A 178 6.59 -42.04 -21.33
C ARG A 178 5.72 -41.85 -22.57
N ASN A 179 4.90 -40.81 -22.56
CA ASN A 179 3.94 -40.48 -23.60
C ASN A 179 4.17 -39.03 -24.01
N PRO A 180 5.09 -38.77 -24.96
CA PRO A 180 5.43 -37.41 -25.35
C PRO A 180 4.23 -36.74 -26.00
N PHE A 181 3.74 -35.69 -25.35
CA PHE A 181 2.73 -34.78 -25.85
C PHE A 181 3.38 -33.44 -26.26
N PRO A 182 2.64 -32.53 -26.93
CA PRO A 182 3.22 -31.28 -27.44
C PRO A 182 3.92 -30.46 -26.36
N GLN A 183 5.11 -29.92 -26.68
CA GLN A 183 5.93 -29.14 -25.74
C GLN A 183 5.18 -27.93 -25.16
N ILE A 184 4.33 -27.28 -25.97
CA ILE A 184 3.51 -26.14 -25.51
C ILE A 184 2.54 -26.58 -24.41
N SER A 185 1.87 -27.72 -24.57
CA SER A 185 0.97 -28.25 -23.54
C SER A 185 1.71 -28.59 -22.24
N LEU A 186 2.96 -29.05 -22.32
CA LEU A 186 3.80 -29.29 -21.15
C LEU A 186 4.09 -28.00 -20.40
N VAL A 187 4.49 -26.95 -21.13
CA VAL A 187 4.78 -25.64 -20.56
C VAL A 187 3.53 -25.02 -19.93
N VAL A 188 2.37 -25.15 -20.56
CA VAL A 188 1.08 -24.68 -20.00
C VAL A 188 0.72 -25.42 -18.70
N LEU A 189 0.81 -26.76 -18.68
CA LEU A 189 0.55 -27.55 -17.46
C LEU A 189 1.55 -27.23 -16.35
N PHE A 190 2.83 -27.08 -16.69
CA PHE A 190 3.87 -26.67 -15.75
C PHE A 190 3.59 -25.27 -15.17
N ALA A 191 3.21 -24.30 -16.01
CA ALA A 191 2.85 -22.96 -15.58
C ALA A 191 1.60 -22.96 -14.68
N ALA A 192 0.59 -23.78 -14.99
CA ALA A 192 -0.61 -23.91 -14.15
C ALA A 192 -0.29 -24.47 -12.77
N ILE A 193 0.42 -25.61 -12.70
CA ILE A 193 0.79 -26.25 -11.42
C ILE A 193 1.69 -25.32 -10.59
N THR A 194 2.67 -24.67 -11.25
CA THR A 194 3.59 -23.74 -10.58
C THR A 194 2.86 -22.48 -10.13
N GLY A 195 1.97 -21.92 -10.95
CA GLY A 195 1.16 -20.76 -10.60
C GLY A 195 0.31 -20.99 -9.35
N ILE A 196 -0.37 -22.14 -9.24
CA ILE A 196 -1.17 -22.51 -8.06
C ILE A 196 -0.26 -22.58 -6.83
N PHE A 197 0.88 -23.27 -6.94
CA PHE A 197 1.83 -23.41 -5.84
C PHE A 197 2.38 -22.04 -5.39
N THR A 198 2.85 -21.21 -6.32
CA THR A 198 3.40 -19.90 -6.01
C THR A 198 2.35 -18.96 -5.42
N ALA A 199 1.10 -19.00 -5.91
CA ALA A 199 0.01 -18.21 -5.35
C ALA A 199 -0.25 -18.60 -3.89
N ALA A 200 -0.35 -19.90 -3.59
CA ALA A 200 -0.57 -20.41 -2.24
C ALA A 200 0.57 -20.02 -1.28
N VAL A 201 1.82 -20.05 -1.75
CA VAL A 201 2.99 -19.61 -0.96
C VAL A 201 2.92 -18.10 -0.72
N ILE A 202 2.71 -17.29 -1.76
CA ILE A 202 2.67 -15.82 -1.64
C ILE A 202 1.57 -15.38 -0.67
N ILE A 203 0.34 -15.88 -0.83
CA ILE A 203 -0.78 -15.49 0.04
C ILE A 203 -0.48 -15.82 1.50
N LYS A 204 0.01 -17.04 1.78
CA LYS A 204 0.31 -17.47 3.14
C LYS A 204 1.43 -16.65 3.79
N TYR A 205 2.55 -16.44 3.10
CA TYR A 205 3.71 -15.77 3.70
C TYR A 205 3.58 -14.24 3.68
N SER A 206 2.77 -13.68 2.77
CA SER A 206 2.42 -12.25 2.81
C SER A 206 1.50 -11.94 3.99
N ASP A 207 0.51 -12.81 4.28
CA ASP A 207 -0.34 -12.69 5.47
C ASP A 207 0.46 -12.76 6.78
N LEU A 208 1.43 -13.67 6.86
CA LEU A 208 2.34 -13.76 8.01
C LEU A 208 3.18 -12.48 8.17
N ARG A 209 3.71 -11.93 7.06
CA ARG A 209 4.46 -10.67 7.09
C ARG A 209 3.57 -9.50 7.51
N GLU A 210 2.35 -9.44 6.98
CA GLU A 210 1.36 -8.43 7.34
C GLU A 210 1.01 -8.49 8.83
N ASN A 211 0.86 -9.68 9.41
CA ASN A 211 0.64 -9.84 10.85
C ASN A 211 1.77 -9.23 11.69
N GLU A 212 3.03 -9.45 11.32
CA GLU A 212 4.16 -8.85 12.04
C GLU A 212 4.23 -7.33 11.84
N ASN A 213 3.95 -6.84 10.63
CA ASN A 213 3.86 -5.41 10.36
C ASN A 213 2.75 -4.73 11.17
N LEU A 214 1.58 -5.38 11.28
CA LEU A 214 0.45 -4.89 12.07
C LEU A 214 0.79 -4.84 13.56
N LYS A 215 1.58 -5.78 14.10
CA LYS A 215 2.04 -5.72 15.50
C LYS A 215 2.96 -4.53 15.74
N VAL A 216 3.94 -4.30 14.85
CA VAL A 216 4.83 -3.13 14.93
C VAL A 216 4.01 -1.84 14.85
N MET A 217 3.06 -1.78 13.93
CA MET A 217 2.16 -0.66 13.76
C MET A 217 1.25 -0.45 14.99
N ALA A 218 0.78 -1.53 15.62
CA ALA A 218 -0.02 -1.45 16.84
C ALA A 218 0.74 -0.79 17.99
N VAL A 219 2.04 -1.09 18.15
CA VAL A 219 2.88 -0.43 19.16
C VAL A 219 3.01 1.06 18.85
N THR A 220 3.30 1.42 17.60
CA THR A 220 3.40 2.84 17.17
C THR A 220 2.09 3.59 17.34
N LEU A 221 0.96 2.98 16.97
CA LEU A 221 -0.37 3.59 17.07
C LEU A 221 -0.90 3.62 18.50
N ALA A 222 -0.48 2.70 19.36
CA ALA A 222 -0.85 2.71 20.78
C ALA A 222 -0.20 3.88 21.51
N SER A 223 1.02 4.26 21.13
CA SER A 223 1.66 5.48 21.66
C SER A 223 0.80 6.71 21.36
N ASP A 224 0.60 7.53 22.39
CA ASP A 224 -0.14 8.79 22.30
C ASP A 224 0.79 9.98 21.97
N ASN A 225 2.11 9.75 21.95
CA ASN A 225 3.12 10.77 21.66
C ASN A 225 2.91 11.36 20.25
N ASP A 226 3.26 12.64 20.13
CA ASP A 226 3.31 13.35 18.86
C ASP A 226 4.76 13.73 18.58
N PRO A 227 5.50 12.94 17.78
CA PRO A 227 6.92 13.18 17.55
C PRO A 227 7.18 14.53 16.87
N VAL A 228 6.22 15.04 16.09
CA VAL A 228 6.32 16.37 15.48
C VAL A 228 6.18 17.44 16.55
N ALA A 229 5.18 17.32 17.43
CA ALA A 229 5.02 18.25 18.55
C ALA A 229 6.25 18.24 19.47
N GLU A 230 6.78 17.06 19.84
CA GLU A 230 7.99 16.96 20.67
C GLU A 230 9.19 17.65 20.02
N SER A 231 9.39 17.45 18.71
CA SER A 231 10.43 18.15 17.96
C SER A 231 10.24 19.67 18.00
N LEU A 232 9.01 20.15 17.83
CA LEU A 232 8.72 21.58 17.89
C LEU A 232 8.91 22.15 19.30
N LEU A 233 8.60 21.39 20.36
CA LEU A 233 8.86 21.81 21.75
C LEU A 233 10.35 21.94 22.05
N ILE A 234 11.19 21.07 21.46
CA ILE A 234 12.65 21.17 21.59
C ILE A 234 13.17 22.49 21.02
N ASP A 235 12.68 22.90 19.86
CA ASP A 235 13.05 24.16 19.23
C ASP A 235 12.44 25.39 19.95
N LEU A 236 11.23 25.24 20.50
CA LEU A 236 10.48 26.30 21.17
C LEU A 236 11.01 26.62 22.57
N TRP A 237 11.44 25.60 23.33
CA TRP A 237 11.88 25.73 24.72
C TRP A 237 12.92 26.84 24.97
N PRO A 238 14.06 26.91 24.24
CA PRO A 238 15.07 27.94 24.49
C PRO A 238 14.58 29.37 24.22
N VAL A 239 13.55 29.53 23.38
CA VAL A 239 12.94 30.82 23.06
C VAL A 239 12.02 31.27 24.20
N ILE A 240 11.14 30.38 24.68
CA ILE A 240 10.22 30.68 25.78
C ILE A 240 10.98 30.90 27.10
N GLU A 241 11.97 30.07 27.41
CA GLU A 241 12.71 30.13 28.68
C GLU A 241 13.49 31.46 28.82
N ASN A 242 13.98 32.02 27.71
CA ASN A 242 14.78 33.26 27.71
C ASN A 242 13.98 34.52 27.35
N ASP A 243 12.65 34.45 27.36
CA ASP A 243 11.82 35.58 26.99
C ASP A 243 11.73 36.65 28.10
N SER A 244 12.37 37.79 27.83
CA SER A 244 12.35 38.95 28.73
C SER A 244 10.96 39.60 28.90
N LEU A 245 10.10 39.56 27.88
CA LEU A 245 8.74 40.12 27.97
C LEU A 245 7.85 39.23 28.83
N LEU A 246 7.90 37.91 28.61
CA LEU A 246 7.18 36.95 29.45
C LEU A 246 7.65 37.05 30.91
N SER A 247 8.97 37.11 31.14
CA SER A 247 9.53 37.32 32.48
C SER A 247 9.03 38.62 33.12
N ALA A 248 8.91 39.72 32.37
CA ALA A 248 8.38 40.98 32.88
C ALA A 248 6.87 40.92 33.17
N MET A 249 6.09 40.16 32.40
CA MET A 249 4.68 39.92 32.69
C MET A 249 4.47 39.11 33.97
N MET A 250 5.42 38.21 34.26
CA MET A 250 5.42 37.33 35.44
C MET A 250 6.02 37.99 36.70
N ASP A 251 6.63 39.18 36.59
CA ASP A 251 7.20 39.95 37.70
C ASP A 251 6.12 40.75 38.47
N LYS A 252 5.18 40.03 39.10
CA LYS A 252 4.06 40.60 39.86
C LYS A 252 3.80 39.85 41.15
N GLU A 253 3.40 40.55 42.21
CA GLU A 253 3.05 39.95 43.50
C GLU A 253 1.67 39.25 43.48
N LEU A 254 0.69 39.84 42.77
CA LEU A 254 -0.64 39.28 42.56
C LEU A 254 -1.07 39.43 41.10
N PHE A 255 -1.77 38.43 40.58
CA PHE A 255 -2.32 38.43 39.22
C PHE A 255 -3.83 38.64 39.26
N SER A 256 -4.32 39.65 38.55
CA SER A 256 -5.74 39.81 38.27
C SER A 256 -6.16 38.92 37.08
N PRO A 257 -7.47 38.63 36.90
CA PRO A 257 -7.95 37.91 35.71
C PRO A 257 -7.53 38.56 34.38
N ALA A 258 -7.39 39.90 34.35
CA ALA A 258 -6.91 40.62 33.18
C ALA A 258 -5.42 40.37 32.91
N ASP A 259 -4.61 40.23 33.96
CA ASP A 259 -3.18 39.89 33.83
C ASP A 259 -3.00 38.47 33.29
N ILE A 260 -3.75 37.51 33.83
CA ILE A 260 -3.74 36.10 33.37
C ILE A 260 -4.14 36.04 31.89
N ASN A 261 -5.21 36.73 31.50
CA ASN A 261 -5.64 36.78 30.10
C ASN A 261 -4.61 37.47 29.18
N THR A 262 -3.84 38.43 29.71
CA THR A 262 -2.76 39.08 28.94
C THR A 262 -1.62 38.08 28.65
N VAL A 263 -1.20 37.31 29.67
CA VAL A 263 -0.19 36.26 29.50
C VAL A 263 -0.68 35.17 28.55
N TYR A 264 -1.94 34.73 28.70
CA TYR A 264 -2.54 33.75 27.80
C TYR A 264 -2.50 34.19 26.34
N ARG A 265 -2.93 35.43 26.05
CA ARG A 265 -2.91 35.98 24.69
C ARG A 265 -1.51 36.09 24.11
N TYR A 266 -0.54 36.45 24.94
CA TYR A 266 0.86 36.52 24.52
C TYR A 266 1.40 35.13 24.16
N LEU A 267 1.18 34.13 25.02
CA LEU A 267 1.58 32.75 24.74
C LEU A 267 0.92 32.20 23.47
N GLN A 268 -0.39 32.41 23.32
CA GLN A 268 -1.14 31.95 22.16
C GLN A 268 -0.66 32.63 20.86
N GLY A 269 -0.41 33.94 20.89
CA GLY A 269 -0.04 34.72 19.70
C GLY A 269 1.42 34.60 19.26
N GLU A 270 2.36 34.41 20.19
CA GLU A 270 3.79 34.37 19.87
C GLU A 270 4.34 32.95 19.77
N TYR A 271 3.86 32.02 20.60
CA TYR A 271 4.46 30.69 20.75
C TYR A 271 3.58 29.55 20.25
N PHE A 272 2.29 29.61 20.54
CA PHE A 272 1.34 28.55 20.24
C PHE A 272 0.43 28.90 19.06
N THR A 273 1.04 29.34 17.95
CA THR A 273 0.37 29.59 16.68
C THR A 273 0.58 28.43 15.70
N GLY A 274 -0.28 28.36 14.68
CA GLY A 274 -0.11 27.45 13.56
C GLY A 274 -0.27 25.98 13.91
N TYR A 275 0.82 25.20 13.93
CA TYR A 275 0.76 23.77 14.26
C TYR A 275 0.09 23.51 15.63
N TRP A 276 0.30 24.40 16.59
CA TRP A 276 -0.27 24.32 17.93
C TRP A 276 -1.77 24.56 18.00
N GLU A 277 -2.41 25.01 16.92
CA GLU A 277 -3.89 25.11 16.84
C GLU A 277 -4.58 23.74 16.93
N ASN A 278 -3.83 22.65 16.71
CA ASN A 278 -4.31 21.29 16.93
C ASN A 278 -4.33 20.89 18.42
N TYR A 279 -3.95 21.81 19.32
CA TYR A 279 -3.88 21.61 20.75
C TYR A 279 -4.72 22.66 21.48
N ASP A 280 -5.45 22.20 22.50
CA ASP A 280 -6.06 23.07 23.49
C ASP A 280 -4.97 23.57 24.43
N LEU A 281 -4.65 24.85 24.32
CA LEU A 281 -3.79 25.56 25.25
C LEU A 281 -4.58 25.92 26.51
N SER A 282 -4.10 25.46 27.66
CA SER A 282 -4.54 25.99 28.95
C SER A 282 -3.33 26.33 29.81
N MET A 283 -3.52 27.28 30.73
CA MET A 283 -2.45 27.72 31.61
C MET A 283 -2.96 28.02 33.01
N VAL A 284 -2.08 27.82 33.98
CA VAL A 284 -2.33 28.16 35.37
C VAL A 284 -1.14 28.98 35.87
N ILE A 285 -1.42 30.18 36.39
CA ILE A 285 -0.45 30.98 37.13
C ILE A 285 -0.76 30.86 38.61
N CYS A 286 0.22 30.46 39.39
CA CYS A 286 0.09 30.36 40.85
C CYS A 286 1.45 30.59 41.53
N ARG A 287 1.43 30.81 42.83
CA ARG A 287 2.65 30.98 43.64
C ARG A 287 2.95 29.72 44.42
N ASP A 288 4.17 29.65 44.92
CA ASP A 288 4.65 28.59 45.82
C ASP A 288 3.89 28.52 47.15
N ASP A 289 3.08 29.51 47.53
CA ASP A 289 2.24 29.51 48.75
C ASP A 289 0.74 29.39 48.48
N SER A 290 0.32 29.35 47.21
CA SER A 290 -1.07 29.52 46.83
C SER A 290 -1.83 28.19 46.79
N PRO A 291 -3.03 28.11 47.40
CA PRO A 291 -3.89 26.95 47.24
C PRO A 291 -4.44 26.90 45.82
N LEU A 292 -4.51 25.70 45.24
CA LEU A 292 -5.08 25.48 43.91
C LEU A 292 -6.49 24.92 44.05
N ARG A 293 -7.48 25.59 43.45
CA ARG A 293 -8.84 25.06 43.35
C ARG A 293 -8.92 24.07 42.19
N ILE A 294 -9.40 22.86 42.47
CA ILE A 294 -9.61 21.81 41.46
C ILE A 294 -11.10 21.79 41.09
N PRO A 295 -11.49 22.31 39.91
CA PRO A 295 -12.91 22.48 39.55
C PRO A 295 -13.68 21.15 39.45
N SER A 296 -12.98 20.06 39.09
CA SER A 296 -13.59 18.74 38.88
C SER A 296 -13.94 17.98 40.16
N GLN A 297 -13.31 18.34 41.29
CA GLN A 297 -13.47 17.61 42.57
C GLN A 297 -13.99 18.50 43.71
N ASP A 298 -14.25 19.79 43.46
CA ASP A 298 -14.62 20.79 44.47
C ASP A 298 -13.69 20.77 45.71
N SER A 299 -12.40 20.47 45.46
CA SER A 299 -11.34 20.34 46.46
C SER A 299 -10.24 21.38 46.25
N TYR A 300 -9.45 21.63 47.29
CA TYR A 300 -8.30 22.54 47.24
C TYR A 300 -7.03 21.75 47.52
N ALA A 301 -6.06 21.83 46.61
CA ALA A 301 -4.70 21.43 46.93
C ALA A 301 -4.07 22.50 47.82
N SER A 302 -3.35 22.06 48.86
CA SER A 302 -2.70 22.95 49.83
C SER A 302 -1.64 23.85 49.18
N ASN A 303 -1.01 23.37 48.11
CA ASN A 303 0.06 24.06 47.42
C ASN A 303 0.05 23.69 45.93
N CYS A 304 -0.05 24.70 45.08
CA CYS A 304 -0.08 24.54 43.63
C CYS A 304 1.17 23.85 43.05
N PHE A 305 2.36 24.19 43.55
CA PHE A 305 3.62 23.62 43.05
C PHE A 305 3.76 22.15 43.44
N VAL A 306 3.31 21.78 44.64
CA VAL A 306 3.28 20.38 45.09
C VAL A 306 2.30 19.59 44.24
N PHE A 307 1.09 20.11 43.99
CA PHE A 307 0.09 19.44 43.17
C PHE A 307 0.59 19.12 41.76
N PHE A 308 1.12 20.12 41.04
CA PHE A 308 1.65 19.90 39.70
C PHE A 308 2.97 19.11 39.70
N GLY A 309 3.79 19.25 40.75
CA GLY A 309 5.00 18.45 40.94
C GLY A 309 4.71 16.96 41.09
N GLU A 310 3.76 16.60 41.96
CA GLU A 310 3.31 15.21 42.14
C GLU A 310 2.68 14.66 40.85
N ARG A 311 1.95 15.48 40.09
CA ARG A 311 1.39 15.08 38.79
C ARG A 311 2.51 14.76 37.79
N ILE A 312 3.53 15.61 37.68
CA ILE A 312 4.70 15.36 36.81
C ILE A 312 5.45 14.09 37.26
N GLU A 313 5.68 13.91 38.55
CA GLU A 313 6.42 12.74 39.05
C GLU A 313 5.70 11.41 38.83
N ASN A 314 4.36 11.42 38.94
CA ASN A 314 3.55 10.19 38.81
C ASN A 314 3.15 9.89 37.37
N GLU A 315 2.96 10.91 36.53
CA GLU A 315 2.35 10.78 35.20
C GLU A 315 3.23 11.29 34.06
N GLY A 316 4.38 11.92 34.33
CA GLY A 316 5.15 12.69 33.36
C GLY A 316 6.49 12.08 32.95
N ASP A 317 6.72 11.94 31.65
CA ASP A 317 8.03 11.62 31.06
C ASP A 317 8.70 12.89 30.53
N SER A 318 9.93 13.16 30.95
CA SER A 318 10.65 14.37 30.54
C SER A 318 11.11 14.31 29.07
N ILE A 319 10.79 15.34 28.29
CA ILE A 319 11.33 15.50 26.94
C ILE A 319 12.75 16.08 27.04
N THR A 320 13.74 15.30 26.60
CA THR A 320 15.15 15.61 26.81
C THR A 320 15.53 16.96 26.20
N GLY A 321 16.15 17.84 27.00
CA GLY A 321 16.58 19.16 26.55
C GLY A 321 15.52 20.26 26.67
N THR A 322 14.36 19.96 27.26
CA THR A 322 13.27 20.92 27.46
C THR A 322 12.75 20.91 28.90
N GLY A 323 11.92 21.89 29.24
CA GLY A 323 11.08 21.88 30.45
C GLY A 323 9.65 21.42 30.17
N PHE A 324 9.45 20.57 29.16
CA PHE A 324 8.17 19.93 28.86
C PHE A 324 8.21 18.45 29.25
N TRP A 325 7.05 17.95 29.68
CA TRP A 325 6.80 16.55 30.00
C TRP A 325 5.65 16.03 29.17
N PHE A 326 5.77 14.81 28.65
CA PHE A 326 4.65 14.05 28.10
C PHE A 326 3.88 13.39 29.25
N MET A 327 2.55 13.50 29.24
CA MET A 327 1.70 13.12 30.37
C MET A 327 0.75 11.98 29.99
N HIS A 328 0.80 10.86 30.72
CA HIS A 328 0.07 9.62 30.39
C HIS A 328 -1.44 9.61 30.73
N ASN A 329 -1.97 10.68 31.30
CA ASN A 329 -3.32 10.72 31.89
C ASN A 329 -4.42 11.20 30.91
N GLN A 330 -4.14 11.18 29.61
CA GLN A 330 -5.12 11.52 28.57
C GLN A 330 -5.13 10.42 27.53
N ALA A 331 -5.88 9.36 27.82
CA ALA A 331 -6.07 8.24 26.92
C ALA A 331 -6.39 8.72 25.48
N GLY A 332 -5.54 8.35 24.51
CA GLY A 332 -5.78 8.64 23.10
C GLY A 332 -5.40 10.06 22.65
N ARG A 333 -4.84 10.91 23.51
CA ARG A 333 -4.46 12.29 23.18
C ARG A 333 -3.02 12.58 23.57
N ALA A 334 -2.30 13.29 22.72
CA ALA A 334 -1.02 13.85 23.14
C ALA A 334 -1.30 14.92 24.19
N TYR A 335 -0.66 14.79 25.35
CA TYR A 335 -0.77 15.75 26.43
C TYR A 335 0.63 16.15 26.88
N TYR A 336 0.97 17.41 26.65
CA TYR A 336 2.22 18.00 27.09
C TYR A 336 1.98 18.99 28.21
N PHE A 337 2.87 18.97 29.19
CA PHE A 337 2.82 19.84 30.34
C PHE A 337 4.16 20.56 30.50
N SER A 338 4.16 21.84 30.84
CA SER A 338 5.38 22.57 31.18
C SER A 338 5.25 23.36 32.48
N ARG A 339 6.41 23.60 33.08
CA ARG A 339 6.58 24.38 34.30
C ARG A 339 7.72 25.39 34.12
N LEU A 340 7.37 26.67 34.15
CA LEU A 340 8.30 27.80 34.18
C LEU A 340 8.22 28.49 35.54
N LEU A 341 9.36 28.77 36.15
CA LEU A 341 9.44 29.38 37.48
C LEU A 341 10.14 30.73 37.41
N TYR A 342 9.49 31.76 37.94
CA TYR A 342 9.96 33.16 37.93
C TYR A 342 10.10 33.66 39.37
N THR A 343 11.31 34.03 39.78
CA THR A 343 11.56 34.53 41.13
C THR A 343 11.22 36.02 41.22
N TYR A 344 10.15 36.37 41.94
CA TYR A 344 9.77 37.77 42.21
C TYR A 344 10.59 38.36 43.38
N SER A 345 10.72 37.59 44.46
CA SER A 345 11.52 37.97 45.63
C SER A 345 12.22 36.74 46.22
N PRO A 346 13.19 36.89 47.13
CA PRO A 346 13.87 35.76 47.76
C PRO A 346 12.94 34.76 48.47
N PHE A 347 11.70 35.14 48.74
CA PHE A 347 10.69 34.35 49.43
C PHE A 347 9.43 34.11 48.59
N LEU A 348 9.39 34.55 47.33
CA LEU A 348 8.20 34.44 46.48
C LEU A 348 8.58 34.04 45.05
N THR A 349 8.04 32.91 44.60
CA THR A 349 8.22 32.42 43.23
C THR A 349 6.87 32.25 42.55
N ASN A 350 6.75 32.84 41.36
CA ASN A 350 5.59 32.68 40.50
C ASN A 350 5.83 31.53 39.53
N GLY A 351 4.91 30.57 39.49
CA GLY A 351 4.91 29.46 38.56
C GLY A 351 3.92 29.70 37.42
N LEU A 352 4.37 29.48 36.20
CA LEU A 352 3.54 29.38 35.01
C LEU A 352 3.52 27.91 34.57
N PHE A 353 2.34 27.31 34.64
CA PHE A 353 2.08 25.95 34.20
C PHE A 353 1.31 26.00 32.90
N ILE A 354 1.81 25.31 31.88
CA ILE A 354 1.23 25.29 30.54
C ILE A 354 0.80 23.86 30.23
N GLU A 355 -0.42 23.69 29.76
CA GLU A 355 -0.97 22.43 29.31
C GLU A 355 -1.33 22.53 27.83
N LEU A 356 -0.90 21.54 27.06
CA LEU A 356 -1.23 21.39 25.65
C LEU A 356 -1.87 20.01 25.47
N VAL A 357 -3.17 19.99 25.16
CA VAL A 357 -3.90 18.73 24.96
C VAL A 357 -4.36 18.65 23.51
N SER A 358 -3.94 17.64 22.76
CA SER A 358 -4.33 17.51 21.35
C SER A 358 -5.84 17.35 21.19
N HIS A 359 -6.42 17.91 20.13
CA HIS A 359 -7.82 17.68 19.79
C HIS A 359 -8.10 16.20 19.47
N ILE A 360 -9.36 15.79 19.70
CA ILE A 360 -9.85 14.43 19.39
C ILE A 360 -10.19 14.31 17.89
N GLU A 361 -10.27 15.43 17.18
CA GLU A 361 -10.77 15.45 15.81
C GLU A 361 -9.84 14.74 14.83
N THR A 362 -10.48 14.06 13.87
CA THR A 362 -9.86 13.35 12.76
C THR A 362 -8.77 14.20 12.11
N TYR A 363 -7.54 13.75 12.26
CA TYR A 363 -6.34 14.21 11.58
C TYR A 363 -6.63 14.92 10.26
N GLN A 364 -6.34 16.22 10.20
CA GLN A 364 -6.54 17.00 9.00
C GLN A 364 -5.33 16.85 8.08
N ALA A 365 -5.52 16.14 6.96
CA ALA A 365 -4.60 16.20 5.83
C ALA A 365 -4.51 17.65 5.33
N GLY A 366 -3.47 18.37 5.74
CA GLY A 366 -3.19 19.77 5.42
C GLY A 366 -1.72 19.98 5.07
N TYR A 367 -1.30 21.25 5.00
CA TYR A 367 0.06 21.64 4.62
C TYR A 367 1.22 20.96 5.39
N PRO A 368 1.10 20.64 6.70
CA PRO A 368 2.16 19.93 7.42
C PRO A 368 2.52 18.57 6.81
N GLU A 369 1.56 17.81 6.28
CA GLU A 369 1.84 16.51 5.62
C GLU A 369 2.63 16.64 4.32
N LEU A 370 2.49 17.78 3.63
CA LEU A 370 3.11 18.01 2.33
C LEU A 370 4.55 18.52 2.47
N LEU A 371 4.94 18.97 3.65
CA LEU A 371 6.27 19.50 3.98
C LEU A 371 7.11 18.58 4.86
N LEU A 372 6.49 17.63 5.55
CA LEU A 372 7.18 16.60 6.33
C LEU A 372 7.63 15.47 5.40
N ASP A 373 8.91 15.07 5.53
CA ASP A 373 9.42 13.83 4.92
C ASP A 373 8.55 12.63 5.38
N GLU A 374 8.35 11.64 4.49
CA GLU A 374 7.46 10.48 4.73
C GLU A 374 7.77 9.72 6.04
N THR A 375 8.99 9.87 6.58
CA THR A 375 9.45 9.21 7.81
C THR A 375 9.01 9.90 9.11
N ASN A 376 8.58 11.17 9.07
CA ASN A 376 8.31 11.97 10.27
C ASN A 376 6.82 12.32 10.45
N GLN A 377 5.94 11.68 9.70
CA GLN A 377 4.48 11.85 9.85
C GLN A 377 3.99 11.08 11.09
N ARG A 378 3.23 11.75 11.97
CA ARG A 378 2.66 11.17 13.21
C ARG A 378 1.83 9.90 12.93
N TYR A 379 1.14 9.88 11.80
CA TYR A 379 0.57 8.69 11.20
C TYR A 379 1.20 8.57 9.82
N PRO A 380 2.08 7.59 9.57
CA PRO A 380 2.44 7.25 8.20
C PRO A 380 1.14 7.11 7.41
N ARG A 381 1.10 7.49 6.13
CA ARG A 381 -0.08 7.34 5.26
C ARG A 381 -0.60 5.89 5.29
N ILE A 382 -1.41 5.54 6.29
CA ILE A 382 -1.98 4.20 6.38
C ILE A 382 -3.30 4.26 5.63
N LYS A 383 -3.19 4.37 4.31
CA LYS A 383 -4.31 4.48 3.37
C LYS A 383 -5.20 3.23 3.38
N ASP A 384 -4.69 2.12 3.93
CA ASP A 384 -5.27 0.79 3.84
C ASP A 384 -5.63 0.17 5.20
N ILE A 385 -5.64 0.96 6.29
CA ILE A 385 -6.11 0.46 7.60
C ILE A 385 -7.16 1.41 8.18
N SER A 386 -8.04 0.84 8.99
CA SER A 386 -8.80 1.59 9.98
C SER A 386 -8.31 1.23 11.38
N PHE A 387 -8.42 2.15 12.33
CA PHE A 387 -8.11 1.84 13.73
C PHE A 387 -9.03 2.57 14.71
N ALA A 388 -9.15 2.01 15.91
CA ALA A 388 -9.86 2.60 17.02
C ALA A 388 -9.12 2.37 18.34
N LYS A 389 -9.17 3.36 19.24
CA LYS A 389 -8.67 3.26 20.61
C LYS A 389 -9.83 3.27 21.59
N TYR A 390 -9.84 2.32 22.52
CA TYR A 390 -10.86 2.19 23.56
C TYR A 390 -10.24 2.36 24.95
N ALA A 391 -10.74 3.33 25.73
CA ALA A 391 -10.40 3.49 27.14
C ALA A 391 -11.52 2.89 27.99
N ASP A 392 -11.19 1.95 28.88
CA ASP A 392 -12.17 1.29 29.76
C ASP A 392 -13.43 0.82 29.01
N THR A 393 -13.27 0.28 27.79
CA THR A 393 -14.32 -0.16 26.82
C THR A 393 -15.02 0.92 26.00
N SER A 394 -14.82 2.20 26.29
CA SER A 394 -15.43 3.31 25.55
C SER A 394 -14.53 3.78 24.41
N LEU A 395 -15.12 4.03 23.23
CA LEU A 395 -14.38 4.53 22.07
C LEU A 395 -13.90 5.97 22.32
N VAL A 396 -12.59 6.18 22.27
CA VAL A 396 -11.97 7.51 22.46
C VAL A 396 -11.51 8.11 21.14
N VAL A 397 -10.86 7.30 20.29
CA VAL A 397 -10.32 7.73 18.99
C VAL A 397 -10.69 6.73 17.93
N ARG A 398 -11.01 7.20 16.72
CA ARG A 398 -11.16 6.38 15.52
C ARG A 398 -10.57 7.05 14.30
N SER A 399 -10.07 6.24 13.37
CA SER A 399 -9.58 6.67 12.07
C SER A 399 -9.84 5.60 11.02
N GLY A 400 -9.99 6.03 9.76
CA GLY A 400 -10.34 5.17 8.63
C GLY A 400 -11.85 5.02 8.41
N ASP A 401 -12.20 4.14 7.48
CA ASP A 401 -13.56 3.96 6.97
C ASP A 401 -14.38 2.92 7.75
N PHE A 402 -13.74 2.08 8.58
CA PHE A 402 -14.43 1.03 9.34
C PHE A 402 -15.31 1.61 10.48
N PRO A 403 -16.60 1.24 10.55
CA PRO A 403 -17.51 1.78 11.55
C PRO A 403 -17.36 1.05 12.89
N TYR A 404 -16.44 1.54 13.72
CA TYR A 404 -16.25 1.04 15.08
C TYR A 404 -17.45 1.34 15.99
N ASP A 405 -17.84 0.35 16.80
CA ASP A 405 -18.84 0.52 17.85
C ASP A 405 -18.32 1.44 18.96
N ASN A 406 -19.21 2.23 19.57
CA ASN A 406 -18.85 3.13 20.67
C ASN A 406 -18.47 2.41 21.96
N ILE A 407 -18.91 1.16 22.13
CA ILE A 407 -18.64 0.31 23.29
C ILE A 407 -18.07 -0.99 22.77
N MET A 408 -16.86 -1.32 23.21
CA MET A 408 -16.20 -2.56 22.88
C MET A 408 -16.67 -3.67 23.83
N LEU A 409 -17.04 -4.82 23.26
CA LEU A 409 -17.27 -6.04 24.04
C LEU A 409 -15.94 -6.52 24.65
N PRO A 410 -15.90 -6.96 25.92
CA PRO A 410 -14.66 -7.42 26.54
C PRO A 410 -14.04 -8.58 25.75
N VAL A 411 -12.84 -8.38 25.25
CA VAL A 411 -12.08 -9.40 24.52
C VAL A 411 -11.21 -10.17 25.50
N LEU A 412 -11.26 -11.51 25.44
CA LEU A 412 -10.45 -12.38 26.30
C LEU A 412 -9.07 -12.61 25.66
N PHE A 413 -8.07 -11.87 26.12
CA PHE A 413 -6.71 -11.96 25.62
C PHE A 413 -5.96 -13.25 26.04
N ASN A 414 -6.46 -14.01 27.02
CA ASN A 414 -5.87 -15.28 27.48
C ASN A 414 -4.33 -15.25 27.72
N GLY A 415 -3.79 -14.10 28.14
CA GLY A 415 -2.36 -13.89 28.37
C GLY A 415 -1.51 -13.61 27.11
N GLN A 416 -2.14 -13.34 25.96
CA GLN A 416 -1.49 -12.85 24.75
C GLN A 416 -1.64 -11.33 24.64
N GLU A 417 -0.57 -10.62 24.29
CA GLU A 417 -0.62 -9.16 24.05
C GLU A 417 -1.38 -8.79 22.77
N TYR A 418 -1.39 -9.72 21.80
CA TYR A 418 -1.99 -9.53 20.48
C TYR A 418 -3.03 -10.60 20.20
N LEU A 419 -4.22 -10.21 19.74
CA LEU A 419 -5.26 -11.13 19.29
C LEU A 419 -5.71 -10.78 17.87
N PHE A 420 -5.63 -11.75 16.96
CA PHE A 420 -6.18 -11.63 15.61
C PHE A 420 -7.55 -12.31 15.53
N THR A 421 -8.52 -11.63 14.95
CA THR A 421 -9.84 -12.19 14.64
C THR A 421 -10.25 -11.87 13.21
N SER A 422 -11.05 -12.74 12.61
CA SER A 422 -11.55 -12.59 11.24
C SER A 422 -13.07 -12.56 11.26
N GLU A 423 -13.66 -11.41 10.97
CA GLU A 423 -15.12 -11.22 10.98
C GLU A 423 -15.58 -10.35 9.81
N GLY A 424 -16.64 -10.77 9.12
CA GLY A 424 -17.27 -9.95 8.06
C GLY A 424 -16.40 -9.64 6.83
N GLY A 425 -15.33 -10.40 6.59
CA GLY A 425 -14.35 -10.11 5.54
C GLY A 425 -13.25 -9.13 5.95
N TYR A 426 -13.17 -8.82 7.24
CA TYR A 426 -12.14 -7.99 7.83
C TYR A 426 -11.34 -8.79 8.85
N LYS A 427 -10.07 -8.42 8.97
CA LYS A 427 -9.13 -8.94 9.95
C LYS A 427 -8.85 -7.85 10.96
N ASN A 428 -9.16 -8.15 12.22
CA ASN A 428 -8.99 -7.24 13.34
C ASN A 428 -7.81 -7.72 14.19
N LEU A 429 -6.89 -6.81 14.48
CA LEU A 429 -5.85 -6.97 15.48
C LEU A 429 -6.25 -6.17 16.72
N TYR A 430 -6.43 -6.87 17.83
CA TYR A 430 -6.56 -6.28 19.15
C TYR A 430 -5.21 -6.26 19.85
N TYR A 431 -4.84 -5.11 20.38
CA TYR A 431 -3.63 -4.90 21.17
C TYR A 431 -4.02 -4.23 22.49
N ASP A 432 -3.77 -4.94 23.59
CA ASP A 432 -4.08 -4.46 24.93
C ASP A 432 -2.86 -3.78 25.56
N THR A 433 -3.08 -2.58 26.08
CA THR A 433 -2.12 -1.78 26.83
C THR A 433 -2.77 -1.39 28.16
N ASP A 434 -2.00 -1.10 29.21
CA ASP A 434 -2.56 -0.84 30.55
C ASP A 434 -3.63 0.28 30.51
N GLY A 435 -4.92 -0.12 30.59
CA GLY A 435 -6.09 0.78 30.56
C GLY A 435 -6.63 1.15 29.17
N MET A 436 -6.01 0.67 28.08
CA MET A 436 -6.35 1.04 26.69
C MET A 436 -6.28 -0.16 25.75
N THR A 437 -7.31 -0.36 24.93
CA THR A 437 -7.31 -1.39 23.88
C THR A 437 -7.32 -0.73 22.51
N LEU A 438 -6.30 -1.02 21.70
CA LEU A 438 -6.22 -0.62 20.30
C LEU A 438 -6.80 -1.73 19.42
N VAL A 439 -7.63 -1.35 18.45
CA VAL A 439 -8.15 -2.24 17.41
C VAL A 439 -7.69 -1.70 16.06
N ILE A 440 -6.97 -2.52 15.30
CA ILE A 440 -6.63 -2.23 13.90
C ILE A 440 -7.43 -3.17 13.00
N THR A 441 -8.09 -2.63 12.00
CA THR A 441 -8.92 -3.39 11.05
C THR A 441 -8.40 -3.23 9.63
N VAL A 442 -8.19 -4.36 8.97
CA VAL A 442 -7.76 -4.44 7.55
C VAL A 442 -8.70 -5.35 6.77
N GLU A 443 -8.81 -5.12 5.46
CA GLU A 443 -9.56 -6.00 4.56
C GLU A 443 -8.84 -7.34 4.40
N GLU A 444 -9.58 -8.45 4.49
CA GLU A 444 -8.99 -9.77 4.24
C GLU A 444 -8.84 -10.06 2.75
N VAL A 445 -7.81 -10.85 2.42
CA VAL A 445 -7.61 -11.36 1.07
C VAL A 445 -8.81 -12.22 0.66
N SER A 446 -9.56 -11.75 -0.33
CA SER A 446 -10.75 -12.45 -0.81
C SER A 446 -10.39 -13.64 -1.69
N PHE A 447 -11.33 -14.56 -1.90
CA PHE A 447 -11.16 -15.65 -2.86
C PHE A 447 -10.91 -15.16 -4.29
N LEU A 448 -11.48 -14.02 -4.66
CA LEU A 448 -11.28 -13.40 -5.96
C LEU A 448 -9.84 -12.89 -6.10
N ASP A 449 -9.25 -12.33 -5.04
CA ASP A 449 -7.84 -11.92 -5.01
C ASP A 449 -6.88 -13.10 -5.18
N MET A 450 -7.23 -14.27 -4.63
CA MET A 450 -6.46 -15.49 -4.85
C MET A 450 -6.47 -15.92 -6.32
N ILE A 451 -7.64 -15.86 -6.98
CA ILE A 451 -7.78 -16.19 -8.41
C ILE A 451 -6.99 -15.20 -9.27
N ILE A 452 -7.09 -13.90 -8.97
CA ILE A 452 -6.35 -12.85 -9.68
C ILE A 452 -4.84 -13.09 -9.53
N THR A 453 -4.36 -13.31 -8.30
CA THR A 453 -2.97 -13.62 -8.02
C THR A 453 -2.49 -14.82 -8.82
N PHE A 454 -3.27 -15.90 -8.81
CA PHE A 454 -2.99 -17.09 -9.63
C PHE A 454 -2.91 -16.75 -11.12
N ALA A 455 -3.84 -15.96 -11.66
CA ALA A 455 -3.88 -15.62 -13.07
C ALA A 455 -2.65 -14.80 -13.52
N TYR A 456 -2.22 -13.82 -12.72
CA TYR A 456 -0.99 -13.05 -13.00
C TYR A 456 0.24 -13.96 -12.98
N LEU A 457 0.36 -14.80 -11.94
CA LEU A 457 1.48 -15.72 -11.81
C LEU A 457 1.48 -16.74 -12.94
N PHE A 458 0.32 -17.30 -13.30
CA PHE A 458 0.18 -18.23 -14.41
C PHE A 458 0.69 -17.62 -15.72
N ILE A 459 0.23 -16.42 -16.09
CA ILE A 459 0.65 -15.75 -17.33
C ILE A 459 2.15 -15.41 -17.29
N THR A 460 2.63 -14.89 -16.16
CA THR A 460 4.04 -14.50 -16.00
C THR A 460 4.96 -15.72 -16.09
N ILE A 461 4.63 -16.81 -15.38
CA ILE A 461 5.38 -18.07 -15.42
C ILE A 461 5.29 -18.70 -16.82
N LEU A 462 4.14 -18.63 -17.49
CA LEU A 462 3.96 -19.12 -18.86
C LEU A 462 4.89 -18.41 -19.84
N ILE A 463 4.94 -17.07 -19.79
CA ILE A 463 5.81 -16.27 -20.66
C ILE A 463 7.29 -16.56 -20.33
N LEU A 464 7.67 -16.54 -19.06
CA LEU A 464 9.05 -16.78 -18.64
C LEU A 464 9.52 -18.20 -18.98
N SER A 465 8.68 -19.21 -18.80
CA SER A 465 9.01 -20.60 -19.15
C SER A 465 9.13 -20.79 -20.67
N LEU A 466 8.35 -20.09 -21.49
CA LEU A 466 8.52 -20.07 -22.96
C LEU A 466 9.85 -19.40 -23.36
N ILE A 467 10.21 -18.27 -22.76
CA ILE A 467 11.49 -17.59 -22.99
C ILE A 467 12.66 -18.48 -22.58
N LEU A 468 12.56 -19.12 -21.43
CA LEU A 468 13.58 -20.04 -20.93
C LEU A 468 13.73 -21.26 -21.85
N LEU A 469 12.62 -21.80 -22.36
CA LEU A 469 12.64 -22.91 -23.31
C LEU A 469 13.35 -22.52 -24.62
N LEU A 470 13.08 -21.32 -25.15
CA LEU A 470 13.77 -20.75 -26.32
C LEU A 470 15.29 -20.68 -26.08
N PHE A 471 15.70 -20.18 -24.92
CA PHE A 471 17.11 -20.02 -24.57
C PHE A 471 17.83 -21.37 -24.44
N ILE A 472 17.21 -22.36 -23.79
CA ILE A 472 17.83 -23.67 -23.54
C ILE A 472 17.91 -24.52 -24.82
N THR A 473 16.83 -24.57 -25.60
CA THR A 473 16.79 -25.44 -26.79
C THR A 473 17.49 -24.83 -28.00
N GLY A 474 17.63 -23.50 -28.06
CA GLY A 474 18.17 -22.80 -29.23
C GLY A 474 17.36 -23.02 -30.51
N GLN A 475 16.21 -23.69 -30.40
CA GLN A 475 15.28 -23.87 -31.51
C GLN A 475 14.48 -22.59 -31.66
N LYS A 476 14.35 -22.13 -32.90
CA LYS A 476 13.26 -21.21 -33.24
C LYS A 476 11.98 -22.02 -33.02
N ILE A 477 11.34 -21.85 -31.87
CA ILE A 477 10.03 -22.46 -31.65
C ILE A 477 9.15 -21.91 -32.77
N ASP A 478 8.53 -22.79 -33.53
CA ASP A 478 7.60 -22.44 -34.60
C ASP A 478 6.30 -21.82 -34.07
N ILE A 479 6.32 -21.09 -32.95
CA ILE A 479 5.15 -20.44 -32.30
C ILE A 479 4.43 -19.52 -33.28
N LEU A 480 5.19 -18.83 -34.13
CA LEU A 480 4.75 -17.87 -35.13
C LEU A 480 4.51 -18.47 -36.52
N LYS A 481 4.75 -19.76 -36.73
CA LYS A 481 4.20 -20.37 -37.94
C LYS A 481 2.67 -20.32 -37.85
N PHE A 482 1.97 -20.30 -38.96
CA PHE A 482 0.50 -20.26 -38.99
C PHE A 482 -0.05 -21.49 -39.71
N ASP A 483 0.69 -22.60 -39.63
CA ASP A 483 0.49 -23.72 -40.56
C ASP A 483 -0.83 -24.49 -40.34
N THR A 484 -1.41 -24.42 -39.13
CA THR A 484 -2.69 -25.08 -38.83
C THR A 484 -3.82 -24.08 -38.72
N PHE A 485 -4.95 -24.41 -39.34
CA PHE A 485 -6.20 -23.65 -39.22
C PHE A 485 -6.60 -23.44 -37.74
N ARG A 486 -6.41 -24.49 -36.91
CA ARG A 486 -6.62 -24.46 -35.46
C ARG A 486 -5.87 -23.30 -34.77
N ARG A 487 -4.59 -23.11 -35.08
CA ARG A 487 -3.75 -22.07 -34.46
C ARG A 487 -4.09 -20.68 -34.98
N LYS A 488 -4.41 -20.54 -36.28
CA LYS A 488 -4.90 -19.27 -36.83
C LYS A 488 -6.17 -18.82 -36.11
N LEU A 489 -7.10 -19.74 -35.86
CA LEU A 489 -8.34 -19.46 -35.16
C LEU A 489 -8.10 -19.05 -33.70
N GLN A 490 -7.22 -19.76 -32.98
CA GLN A 490 -6.86 -19.42 -31.59
C GLN A 490 -6.21 -18.03 -31.48
N LEU A 491 -5.27 -17.71 -32.37
CA LEU A 491 -4.62 -16.39 -32.40
C LEU A 491 -5.59 -15.29 -32.84
N ALA A 492 -6.49 -15.55 -33.77
CA ALA A 492 -7.52 -14.59 -34.18
C ALA A 492 -8.46 -14.25 -33.01
N PHE A 493 -8.94 -15.25 -32.27
CA PHE A 493 -9.75 -15.00 -31.08
C PHE A 493 -8.98 -14.22 -30.02
N ALA A 494 -7.76 -14.64 -29.68
CA ALA A 494 -6.93 -13.92 -28.71
C ALA A 494 -6.68 -12.47 -29.12
N ALA A 495 -6.34 -12.22 -30.40
CA ALA A 495 -6.08 -10.87 -30.90
C ALA A 495 -7.34 -9.99 -30.87
N VAL A 496 -8.48 -10.48 -31.37
CA VAL A 496 -9.74 -9.71 -31.36
C VAL A 496 -10.14 -9.33 -29.94
N LEU A 497 -10.05 -10.27 -28.99
CA LEU A 497 -10.38 -10.00 -27.59
C LEU A 497 -9.43 -8.99 -26.96
N THR A 498 -8.13 -9.16 -27.19
CA THR A 498 -7.12 -8.23 -26.66
C THR A 498 -7.39 -6.81 -27.16
N ILE A 499 -7.73 -6.65 -28.44
CA ILE A 499 -8.09 -5.35 -29.01
C ILE A 499 -9.37 -4.80 -28.37
N VAL A 500 -10.43 -5.60 -28.26
CA VAL A 500 -11.71 -5.17 -27.66
C VAL A 500 -11.52 -4.72 -26.21
N PHE A 501 -10.79 -5.47 -25.40
CA PHE A 501 -10.52 -5.08 -24.01
C PHE A 501 -9.60 -3.88 -23.89
N THR A 502 -8.61 -3.74 -24.76
CA THR A 502 -7.75 -2.55 -24.77
C THR A 502 -8.56 -1.29 -25.05
N VAL A 503 -9.47 -1.34 -26.03
CA VAL A 503 -10.38 -0.21 -26.33
C VAL A 503 -11.33 0.05 -25.16
N MET A 504 -11.87 -0.99 -24.54
CA MET A 504 -12.75 -0.86 -23.36
C MET A 504 -12.03 -0.22 -22.17
N ILE A 505 -10.81 -0.64 -21.85
CA ILE A 505 -10.00 -0.08 -20.75
C ILE A 505 -9.71 1.40 -21.03
N ILE A 506 -9.21 1.73 -22.22
CA ILE A 506 -8.91 3.12 -22.58
C ILE A 506 -10.18 4.00 -22.48
N GLY A 507 -11.31 3.51 -22.98
CA GLY A 507 -12.59 4.21 -22.89
C GLY A 507 -13.05 4.41 -21.44
N ALA A 508 -12.96 3.38 -20.61
CA ALA A 508 -13.30 3.45 -19.19
C ALA A 508 -12.41 4.42 -18.43
N LEU A 509 -11.10 4.44 -18.70
CA LEU A 509 -10.16 5.38 -18.09
C LEU A 509 -10.45 6.83 -18.50
N MET A 510 -10.70 7.08 -19.78
CA MET A 510 -11.07 8.43 -20.25
C MET A 510 -12.35 8.93 -19.59
N LEU A 511 -13.39 8.07 -19.51
CA LEU A 511 -14.65 8.41 -18.86
C LEU A 511 -14.48 8.63 -17.36
N SER A 512 -13.71 7.79 -16.68
CA SER A 512 -13.44 7.90 -15.24
C SER A 512 -12.68 9.18 -14.91
N ILE A 513 -11.62 9.52 -15.64
CA ILE A 513 -10.88 10.77 -15.46
C ILE A 513 -11.79 11.98 -15.68
N ALA A 514 -12.62 11.96 -16.72
CA ALA A 514 -13.55 13.04 -17.01
C ALA A 514 -14.61 13.20 -15.90
N GLN A 515 -15.19 12.10 -15.44
CA GLN A 515 -16.15 12.12 -14.32
C GLN A 515 -15.50 12.58 -13.03
N PHE A 516 -14.29 12.14 -12.73
CA PHE A 516 -13.55 12.53 -11.54
C PHE A 516 -13.30 14.05 -11.53
N LYS A 517 -12.74 14.61 -12.60
CA LYS A 517 -12.54 16.07 -12.73
C LYS A 517 -13.86 16.83 -12.61
N GLY A 518 -14.92 16.35 -13.24
CA GLY A 518 -16.25 16.95 -13.13
C GLY A 518 -16.83 16.92 -11.70
N ASN A 519 -16.68 15.80 -11.00
CA ASN A 519 -17.20 15.66 -9.64
C ASN A 519 -16.45 16.56 -8.64
N HIS A 520 -15.13 16.60 -8.71
CA HIS A 520 -14.33 17.42 -7.79
C HIS A 520 -14.45 18.92 -8.04
N THR A 521 -14.59 19.36 -9.30
CA THR A 521 -14.92 20.77 -9.59
C THR A 521 -16.28 21.17 -9.04
N ARG A 522 -17.28 20.27 -9.09
CA ARG A 522 -18.58 20.48 -8.44
C ARG A 522 -18.46 20.57 -6.92
N ILE A 523 -17.76 19.64 -6.27
CA ILE A 523 -17.53 19.66 -4.82
C ILE A 523 -16.83 20.96 -4.40
N LEU A 524 -15.80 21.38 -5.15
CA LEU A 524 -15.08 22.62 -4.85
C LEU A 524 -15.98 23.85 -4.98
N ARG A 525 -16.85 23.90 -5.99
CA ARG A 525 -17.86 24.95 -6.16
C ARG A 525 -18.86 24.99 -5.00
N GLU A 526 -19.35 23.83 -4.56
CA GLU A 526 -20.24 23.73 -3.40
C GLU A 526 -19.55 24.26 -2.13
N LYS A 527 -18.29 23.86 -1.89
CA LYS A 527 -17.50 24.33 -0.73
C LYS A 527 -17.25 25.84 -0.73
N ILE A 528 -16.79 26.42 -1.84
CA ILE A 528 -16.55 27.89 -1.88
C ILE A 528 -17.85 28.67 -1.68
N THR A 529 -18.98 28.14 -2.16
CA THR A 529 -20.30 28.73 -1.94
C THR A 529 -20.71 28.65 -0.46
N SER A 530 -20.47 27.53 0.22
CA SER A 530 -20.74 27.41 1.66
C SER A 530 -19.85 28.34 2.49
N VAL A 531 -18.56 28.43 2.15
CA VAL A 531 -17.63 29.39 2.79
C VAL A 531 -18.09 30.83 2.56
N TYR A 532 -18.51 31.16 1.34
CA TYR A 532 -19.05 32.48 1.02
C TYR A 532 -20.22 32.86 1.94
N ILE A 533 -21.19 31.96 2.12
CA ILE A 533 -22.39 32.21 2.94
C ILE A 533 -22.03 32.44 4.42
N GLU A 534 -21.12 31.65 4.97
CA GLU A 534 -20.67 31.82 6.36
C GLU A 534 -19.87 33.11 6.56
N LEU A 535 -19.01 33.47 5.60
CA LEU A 535 -18.31 34.75 5.60
C LEU A 535 -19.30 35.92 5.47
N GLU A 536 -20.32 35.80 4.63
CA GLU A 536 -21.38 36.82 4.49
C GLU A 536 -22.07 37.06 5.83
N HIS A 537 -22.44 36.00 6.56
CA HIS A 537 -23.10 36.12 7.86
C HIS A 537 -22.23 36.84 8.92
N LYS A 538 -20.89 36.77 8.81
CA LYS A 538 -19.96 37.38 9.77
C LYS A 538 -19.42 38.75 9.35
N LEU A 539 -19.19 38.96 8.06
CA LEU A 539 -18.40 40.08 7.53
C LEU A 539 -19.20 41.01 6.61
N SER A 540 -20.45 40.69 6.25
CA SER A 540 -21.22 41.50 5.29
C SER A 540 -21.53 42.93 5.75
N ALA A 541 -21.52 43.20 7.06
CA ALA A 541 -21.73 44.53 7.62
C ALA A 541 -20.46 45.41 7.55
N GLU A 542 -19.30 44.83 7.26
CA GLU A 542 -18.04 45.57 7.19
C GLU A 542 -17.91 46.35 5.89
N THR A 543 -17.17 47.46 5.94
CA THR A 543 -16.92 48.31 4.76
C THR A 543 -15.51 48.17 4.22
N ASP A 544 -14.57 47.69 5.03
CA ASP A 544 -13.17 47.45 4.69
C ASP A 544 -12.56 46.48 5.71
N LEU A 545 -11.99 45.37 5.23
CA LEU A 545 -11.33 44.37 6.08
C LEU A 545 -9.84 44.67 6.30
N SER A 546 -9.27 45.63 5.54
CA SER A 546 -7.82 45.91 5.53
C SER A 546 -7.33 46.61 6.82
N ARG A 547 -8.24 47.11 7.65
CA ARG A 547 -7.92 47.83 8.90
C ARG A 547 -7.82 46.93 10.13
N GLY A 548 -7.90 45.61 9.93
CA GLY A 548 -8.02 44.61 10.98
C GLY A 548 -9.48 44.42 11.42
N TRP A 549 -9.85 43.17 11.65
CA TRP A 549 -11.20 42.77 12.09
C TRP A 549 -11.08 41.89 13.33
N THR A 550 -11.95 42.16 14.31
CA THR A 550 -12.02 41.42 15.58
C THR A 550 -13.46 41.35 16.07
N GLN A 551 -13.88 40.22 16.63
CA GLN A 551 -15.16 40.05 17.34
C GLN A 551 -14.92 39.43 18.72
N PRO A 552 -15.90 39.47 19.65
CA PRO A 552 -15.75 38.86 20.98
C PRO A 552 -15.36 37.37 20.94
N ASP A 553 -15.79 36.66 19.89
CA ASP A 553 -15.54 35.22 19.70
C ASP A 553 -14.31 34.93 18.81
N TYR A 554 -13.71 35.95 18.18
CA TYR A 554 -12.61 35.79 17.21
C TYR A 554 -11.62 36.97 17.28
N TYR A 555 -10.35 36.69 17.54
CA TYR A 555 -9.30 37.67 17.72
C TYR A 555 -8.69 38.17 16.42
N SER A 556 -8.78 37.41 15.32
CA SER A 556 -8.34 37.82 13.99
C SER A 556 -9.21 37.23 12.89
N LEU A 557 -9.05 37.75 11.67
CA LEU A 557 -9.60 37.12 10.47
C LEU A 557 -9.00 35.73 10.26
N ASP A 558 -7.70 35.54 10.52
CA ASP A 558 -7.03 34.24 10.39
C ASP A 558 -7.69 33.18 11.27
N GLU A 559 -7.98 33.48 12.54
CA GLU A 559 -8.66 32.54 13.45
C GLU A 559 -10.08 32.19 12.98
N LEU A 560 -10.81 33.16 12.43
CA LEU A 560 -12.12 32.90 11.79
C LEU A 560 -11.96 31.94 10.61
N LEU A 561 -10.97 32.16 9.76
CA LEU A 561 -10.69 31.30 8.60
C LEU A 561 -10.23 29.91 9.02
N VAL A 562 -9.43 29.77 10.08
CA VAL A 562 -9.06 28.47 10.66
C VAL A 562 -10.30 27.70 11.09
N LYS A 563 -11.21 28.32 11.84
CA LYS A 563 -12.46 27.68 12.25
C LYS A 563 -13.30 27.22 11.05
N PHE A 564 -13.45 28.06 10.04
CA PHE A 564 -14.19 27.69 8.83
C PHE A 564 -13.46 26.61 8.03
N SER A 565 -12.13 26.64 7.99
CA SER A 565 -11.33 25.59 7.37
C SER A 565 -11.58 24.23 8.03
N ASN A 566 -11.67 24.20 9.37
CA ASN A 566 -11.99 22.99 10.13
C ASN A 566 -13.40 22.47 9.81
N VAL A 567 -14.40 23.35 9.77
CA VAL A 567 -15.80 22.98 9.46
C VAL A 567 -15.97 22.48 8.02
N PHE A 568 -15.37 23.16 7.05
CA PHE A 568 -15.51 22.83 5.63
C PHE A 568 -14.44 21.87 5.11
N MET A 569 -13.49 21.49 5.96
CA MET A 569 -12.34 20.64 5.65
C MET A 569 -11.62 21.10 4.37
N THR A 570 -11.28 22.38 4.32
CA THR A 570 -10.59 23.01 3.18
C THR A 570 -9.90 24.28 3.64
N ASP A 571 -8.68 24.51 3.18
CA ASP A 571 -7.99 25.75 3.48
C ASP A 571 -8.68 26.94 2.79
N ILE A 572 -8.58 28.12 3.39
CA ILE A 572 -9.25 29.34 2.95
C ILE A 572 -8.26 30.49 3.03
N ASN A 573 -8.14 31.24 1.94
CA ASN A 573 -7.40 32.49 1.88
C ASN A 573 -8.34 33.63 1.49
N LEU A 574 -8.10 34.81 2.07
CA LEU A 574 -8.74 36.05 1.67
C LEU A 574 -7.69 36.99 1.09
N TYR A 575 -7.98 37.57 -0.07
CA TYR A 575 -7.15 38.59 -0.70
C TYR A 575 -7.89 39.92 -0.73
N THR A 576 -7.16 41.02 -0.58
CA THR A 576 -7.67 42.37 -0.76
C THR A 576 -8.22 42.58 -2.18
N PRO A 577 -9.02 43.62 -2.43
CA PRO A 577 -9.43 44.00 -3.78
C PRO A 577 -8.26 44.29 -4.73
N SER A 578 -7.08 44.61 -4.20
CA SER A 578 -5.83 44.77 -4.98
C SER A 578 -5.08 43.45 -5.25
N GLY A 579 -5.56 42.33 -4.70
CA GLY A 579 -4.99 41.00 -4.92
C GLY A 579 -3.84 40.62 -3.98
N THR A 580 -3.70 41.28 -2.83
CA THR A 580 -2.70 40.92 -1.80
C THR A 580 -3.34 40.13 -0.67
N LEU A 581 -2.64 39.18 -0.08
CA LEU A 581 -3.15 38.35 1.02
C LEU A 581 -3.57 39.24 2.20
N LEU A 582 -4.80 39.01 2.68
CA LEU A 582 -5.42 39.70 3.82
C LEU A 582 -5.41 38.81 5.06
N ALA A 583 -5.82 37.56 4.90
CA ALA A 583 -5.87 36.56 5.96
C ALA A 583 -5.82 35.15 5.36
N THR A 584 -5.38 34.17 6.16
CA THR A 584 -5.31 32.77 5.74
C THR A 584 -5.61 31.83 6.90
N SER A 585 -6.22 30.68 6.59
CA SER A 585 -6.34 29.58 7.54
C SER A 585 -5.02 28.80 7.74
N ARG A 586 -3.95 29.12 7.00
CA ARG A 586 -2.63 28.44 7.05
C ARG A 586 -1.47 29.44 6.92
N PRO A 587 -1.15 30.22 7.97
CA PRO A 587 -0.10 31.24 7.93
C PRO A 587 1.31 30.71 7.62
N GLU A 588 1.61 29.46 7.97
CA GLU A 588 2.91 28.80 7.83
C GLU A 588 3.36 28.77 6.36
N VAL A 589 2.40 28.60 5.47
CA VAL A 589 2.60 28.48 4.01
C VAL A 589 3.24 29.73 3.41
N PHE A 590 2.78 30.88 3.89
CA PHE A 590 3.18 32.18 3.36
C PHE A 590 4.40 32.71 4.12
N SER A 591 4.51 32.44 5.43
CA SER A 591 5.68 32.81 6.23
C SER A 591 6.94 32.04 5.81
N GLU A 592 6.82 30.74 5.52
CA GLU A 592 7.89 29.91 4.95
C GLU A 592 8.11 30.13 3.44
N LYS A 593 7.37 31.06 2.82
CA LYS A 593 7.49 31.47 1.40
C LYS A 593 7.29 30.33 0.40
N LEU A 594 6.43 29.36 0.75
CA LEU A 594 6.05 28.27 -0.14
C LEU A 594 5.06 28.74 -1.20
N LEU A 595 4.24 29.75 -0.86
CA LEU A 595 3.40 30.51 -1.78
C LEU A 595 3.69 32.02 -1.68
N GLY A 596 3.39 32.73 -2.77
CA GLY A 596 3.43 34.19 -2.78
C GLY A 596 2.16 34.80 -2.18
N ASN A 597 2.26 36.03 -1.68
CA ASN A 597 1.14 36.76 -1.05
C ASN A 597 0.16 37.38 -2.06
N ASN A 598 0.21 36.98 -3.32
CA ASN A 598 -0.59 37.57 -4.39
C ASN A 598 -1.50 36.50 -4.99
N ILE A 599 -2.72 36.91 -5.31
CA ILE A 599 -3.67 36.09 -6.07
C ILE A 599 -3.06 35.62 -7.39
N ASP A 600 -3.41 34.41 -7.82
CA ASP A 600 -2.98 33.89 -9.11
C ASP A 600 -3.35 34.89 -10.25
N PRO A 601 -2.41 35.26 -11.13
CA PRO A 601 -2.66 36.25 -12.17
C PRO A 601 -3.78 35.87 -13.14
N THR A 602 -3.95 34.57 -13.42
CA THR A 602 -5.02 34.09 -14.32
C THR A 602 -6.38 34.17 -13.65
N ALA A 603 -6.45 33.80 -12.37
CA ALA A 603 -7.65 33.97 -11.55
C ALA A 603 -8.02 35.45 -11.41
N TYR A 604 -7.05 36.31 -11.09
CA TYR A 604 -7.28 37.75 -10.93
C TYR A 604 -7.82 38.37 -12.22
N SER A 605 -7.18 38.09 -13.37
CA SER A 605 -7.65 38.57 -14.67
C SER A 605 -9.07 38.10 -15.00
N ALA A 606 -9.40 36.83 -14.70
CA ALA A 606 -10.72 36.28 -14.93
C ALA A 606 -11.81 36.98 -14.08
N LEU A 607 -11.49 37.33 -12.84
CA LEU A 607 -12.43 37.98 -11.93
C LEU A 607 -12.55 39.49 -12.17
N THR A 608 -11.46 40.18 -12.52
CA THR A 608 -11.46 41.64 -12.69
C THR A 608 -11.75 42.09 -14.12
N VAL A 609 -11.13 41.45 -15.12
CA VAL A 609 -11.20 41.90 -16.53
C VAL A 609 -12.38 41.27 -17.24
N GLU A 610 -12.55 39.95 -17.09
CA GLU A 610 -13.66 39.21 -17.72
C GLU A 610 -14.98 39.34 -16.93
N GLY A 611 -14.90 39.75 -15.66
CA GLY A 611 -16.07 39.93 -14.79
C GLY A 611 -16.75 38.60 -14.41
N LYS A 612 -16.00 37.50 -14.35
CA LYS A 612 -16.54 36.21 -13.92
C LYS A 612 -16.90 36.24 -12.43
N THR A 613 -18.01 35.59 -12.07
CA THR A 613 -18.46 35.45 -10.68
C THR A 613 -17.67 34.40 -9.91
N GLU A 614 -16.92 33.55 -10.61
CA GLU A 614 -16.05 32.53 -10.04
C GLU A 614 -14.96 32.15 -11.05
N PHE A 615 -13.84 31.66 -10.55
CA PHE A 615 -12.79 31.04 -11.35
C PHE A 615 -12.38 29.72 -10.71
N LEU A 616 -12.27 28.67 -11.52
CA LEU A 616 -11.71 27.38 -11.10
C LEU A 616 -10.53 27.07 -12.02
N GLY A 617 -9.35 26.85 -11.43
CA GLY A 617 -8.10 26.60 -12.16
C GLY A 617 -7.21 25.58 -11.46
N GLU A 618 -6.16 25.16 -12.16
CA GLU A 618 -5.07 24.38 -11.58
C GLU A 618 -3.93 25.35 -11.20
N GLU A 619 -3.42 25.23 -9.99
CA GLU A 619 -2.24 25.92 -9.48
C GLU A 619 -1.14 24.92 -9.10
N SER A 620 0.05 25.41 -8.77
CA SER A 620 1.19 24.57 -8.40
C SER A 620 2.03 25.15 -7.27
N ILE A 621 2.44 24.28 -6.35
CA ILE A 621 3.49 24.53 -5.34
C ILE A 621 4.62 23.55 -5.62
N GLY A 622 5.80 24.06 -5.97
CA GLY A 622 6.92 23.21 -6.40
C GLY A 622 6.53 22.31 -7.58
N GLY A 623 6.57 20.98 -7.36
CA GLY A 623 6.17 19.97 -8.36
C GLY A 623 4.71 19.51 -8.27
N MET A 624 3.97 19.90 -7.23
CA MET A 624 2.59 19.44 -7.01
C MET A 624 1.57 20.35 -7.69
N LYS A 625 0.49 19.76 -8.22
CA LYS A 625 -0.61 20.47 -8.87
C LYS A 625 -1.91 20.28 -8.11
N TYR A 626 -2.63 21.36 -7.85
CA TYR A 626 -3.89 21.32 -7.12
C TYR A 626 -4.95 22.17 -7.81
N LEU A 627 -6.22 21.85 -7.57
CA LEU A 627 -7.32 22.70 -8.01
C LEU A 627 -7.51 23.85 -7.03
N SER A 628 -7.86 25.02 -7.53
CA SER A 628 -8.06 26.22 -6.74
C SER A 628 -9.30 26.94 -7.26
N ALA A 629 -10.16 27.37 -6.33
CA ALA A 629 -11.36 28.14 -6.66
C ALA A 629 -11.25 29.54 -6.09
N TYR A 630 -11.73 30.52 -6.85
CA TYR A 630 -11.77 31.92 -6.46
C TYR A 630 -13.15 32.54 -6.67
N MET A 631 -13.55 33.41 -5.75
CA MET A 631 -14.84 34.10 -5.81
C MET A 631 -14.72 35.51 -5.20
N PRO A 632 -15.26 36.56 -5.85
CA PRO A 632 -15.33 37.90 -5.27
C PRO A 632 -16.36 37.93 -4.13
N PHE A 633 -16.00 38.55 -3.00
CA PHE A 633 -16.83 38.68 -1.81
C PHE A 633 -17.28 40.14 -1.61
N TYR A 634 -18.59 40.34 -1.54
CA TYR A 634 -19.21 41.66 -1.45
C TYR A 634 -19.91 41.87 -0.11
N ASN A 635 -19.95 43.11 0.36
CA ASN A 635 -20.70 43.49 1.55
C ASN A 635 -22.20 43.76 1.23
N ILE A 636 -23.00 44.09 2.26
CA ILE A 636 -24.42 44.43 2.09
C ILE A 636 -24.68 45.65 1.17
N ASP A 637 -23.69 46.53 1.02
CA ASP A 637 -23.75 47.69 0.12
C ASP A 637 -23.26 47.38 -1.30
N ASN A 638 -23.03 46.10 -1.61
CA ASN A 638 -22.49 45.62 -2.89
C ASN A 638 -21.09 46.16 -3.21
N LYS A 639 -20.29 46.47 -2.19
CA LYS A 639 -18.88 46.85 -2.31
C LYS A 639 -18.00 45.59 -2.20
N LEU A 640 -17.05 45.44 -3.13
CA LEU A 640 -16.07 44.35 -3.09
C LEU A 640 -15.18 44.50 -1.84
N LEU A 641 -15.24 43.53 -0.94
CA LEU A 641 -14.43 43.48 0.28
C LEU A 641 -13.14 42.69 0.06
N ALA A 642 -13.23 41.54 -0.60
CA ALA A 642 -12.11 40.61 -0.76
C ALA A 642 -12.34 39.64 -1.93
N TYR A 643 -11.31 38.87 -2.28
CA TYR A 643 -11.43 37.65 -3.06
C TYR A 643 -11.20 36.45 -2.13
N ILE A 644 -12.18 35.55 -2.10
CA ILE A 644 -12.07 34.26 -1.44
C ILE A 644 -11.30 33.32 -2.35
N ASN A 645 -10.38 32.56 -1.77
CA ASN A 645 -9.67 31.49 -2.42
C ASN A 645 -9.73 30.21 -1.59
N LEU A 646 -10.06 29.09 -2.24
CA LEU A 646 -10.01 27.76 -1.65
C LEU A 646 -9.04 26.90 -2.46
N PRO A 647 -7.80 26.70 -1.97
CA PRO A 647 -6.90 25.73 -2.55
C PRO A 647 -7.30 24.31 -2.11
N TYR A 648 -7.43 23.40 -3.07
CA TYR A 648 -7.93 22.04 -2.87
C TYR A 648 -6.81 21.01 -3.08
N PHE A 649 -5.97 20.86 -2.06
CA PHE A 649 -4.77 20.00 -2.08
C PHE A 649 -5.07 18.49 -2.13
N ARG A 650 -6.23 18.07 -1.60
CA ARG A 650 -6.61 16.64 -1.55
C ARG A 650 -6.85 16.01 -2.93
N MET A 651 -7.02 16.83 -3.97
CA MET A 651 -7.31 16.37 -5.34
C MET A 651 -6.29 15.34 -5.84
N GLN A 652 -4.99 15.57 -5.66
CA GLN A 652 -3.97 14.74 -6.31
C GLN A 652 -3.85 13.35 -5.67
N ASN A 653 -3.97 13.27 -4.34
CA ASN A 653 -3.92 12.01 -3.59
C ASN A 653 -5.19 11.17 -3.78
N ILE A 654 -6.35 11.82 -3.88
CA ILE A 654 -7.65 11.17 -4.15
C ILE A 654 -7.73 10.74 -5.62
N LEU A 655 -7.31 11.59 -6.57
CA LEU A 655 -7.25 11.28 -8.01
C LEU A 655 -6.42 10.04 -8.26
N THR A 656 -5.21 10.01 -7.68
CA THR A 656 -4.32 8.87 -7.82
C THR A 656 -4.94 7.63 -7.18
N GLY A 657 -5.57 7.74 -6.01
CA GLY A 657 -6.20 6.61 -5.31
C GLY A 657 -7.42 6.01 -6.04
N GLU A 658 -8.45 6.81 -6.28
CA GLU A 658 -9.71 6.35 -6.89
C GLU A 658 -9.49 5.81 -8.31
N ILE A 659 -8.67 6.51 -9.11
CA ILE A 659 -8.32 6.02 -10.46
C ILE A 659 -7.46 4.77 -10.37
N SER A 660 -6.50 4.69 -9.44
CA SER A 660 -5.68 3.48 -9.26
C SER A 660 -6.53 2.26 -8.95
N ASN A 661 -7.48 2.37 -8.02
CA ASN A 661 -8.36 1.25 -7.68
C ASN A 661 -9.23 0.80 -8.86
N LEU A 662 -9.75 1.76 -9.64
CA LEU A 662 -10.49 1.46 -10.86
C LEU A 662 -9.60 0.81 -11.93
N VAL A 663 -8.38 1.32 -12.14
CA VAL A 663 -7.38 0.73 -13.05
C VAL A 663 -7.06 -0.70 -12.64
N VAL A 664 -6.74 -0.93 -11.36
CA VAL A 664 -6.46 -2.26 -10.80
C VAL A 664 -7.63 -3.20 -11.08
N THR A 665 -8.85 -2.78 -10.77
CA THR A 665 -10.06 -3.56 -11.00
C THR A 665 -10.25 -3.92 -12.47
N LEU A 666 -10.06 -2.97 -13.39
CA LEU A 666 -10.19 -3.19 -14.82
C LEU A 666 -9.11 -4.13 -15.39
N ILE A 667 -7.85 -3.98 -14.95
CA ILE A 667 -6.75 -4.85 -15.37
C ILE A 667 -7.00 -6.27 -14.83
N ASN A 668 -7.33 -6.40 -13.53
CA ASN A 668 -7.61 -7.69 -12.88
C ASN A 668 -8.77 -8.43 -13.57
N PHE A 669 -9.88 -7.73 -13.84
CA PHE A 669 -11.03 -8.28 -14.56
C PHE A 669 -10.65 -8.72 -15.99
N THR A 670 -9.93 -7.86 -16.72
CA THR A 670 -9.49 -8.16 -18.10
C THR A 670 -8.58 -9.38 -18.12
N LEU A 671 -7.66 -9.48 -17.17
CA LEU A 671 -6.71 -10.57 -17.06
C LEU A 671 -7.43 -11.90 -16.77
N LEU A 672 -8.39 -11.90 -15.86
CA LEU A 672 -9.23 -13.08 -15.59
C LEU A 672 -9.99 -13.52 -16.83
N LEU A 673 -10.56 -12.58 -17.57
CA LEU A 673 -11.31 -12.85 -18.79
C LEU A 673 -10.39 -13.36 -19.92
N LEU A 674 -9.20 -12.80 -20.08
CA LEU A 674 -8.19 -13.31 -21.01
C LEU A 674 -7.77 -14.74 -20.66
N MET A 675 -7.60 -15.05 -19.37
CA MET A 675 -7.29 -16.40 -18.93
C MET A 675 -8.41 -17.39 -19.26
N LEU A 676 -9.66 -17.03 -18.96
CA LEU A 676 -10.84 -17.82 -19.31
C LEU A 676 -10.94 -18.04 -20.83
N MET A 677 -10.64 -16.99 -21.60
CA MET A 677 -10.65 -17.06 -23.06
C MET A 677 -9.51 -17.89 -23.64
N MET A 678 -8.34 -17.92 -23.01
CA MET A 678 -7.25 -18.81 -23.41
C MET A 678 -7.68 -20.27 -23.32
N TRP A 679 -8.39 -20.64 -22.25
CA TRP A 679 -8.97 -21.97 -22.08
C TRP A 679 -10.09 -22.23 -23.09
N LEU A 680 -11.02 -21.29 -23.25
CA LEU A 680 -12.13 -21.40 -24.19
C LEU A 680 -11.65 -21.52 -25.64
N ALA A 681 -10.60 -20.79 -26.03
CA ALA A 681 -10.04 -20.82 -27.38
C ALA A 681 -9.46 -22.19 -27.73
N VAL A 682 -8.85 -22.89 -26.77
CA VAL A 682 -8.39 -24.28 -26.98
C VAL A 682 -9.58 -25.20 -27.24
N PHE A 683 -10.61 -25.12 -26.39
CA PHE A 683 -11.82 -25.94 -26.49
C PHE A 683 -12.61 -25.70 -27.78
N LEU A 684 -12.87 -24.43 -28.12
CA LEU A 684 -13.65 -24.04 -29.28
C LEU A 684 -12.93 -24.41 -30.58
N SER A 685 -11.60 -24.22 -30.61
CA SER A 685 -10.81 -24.53 -31.79
C SER A 685 -10.74 -26.04 -32.05
N GLU A 686 -10.68 -26.87 -31.01
CA GLU A 686 -10.81 -28.32 -31.17
C GLU A 686 -12.17 -28.73 -31.76
N ARG A 687 -13.26 -28.18 -31.22
CA ARG A 687 -14.62 -28.49 -31.68
C ARG A 687 -14.89 -28.06 -33.13
N ILE A 688 -14.37 -26.90 -33.53
CA ILE A 688 -14.52 -26.38 -34.90
C ILE A 688 -13.65 -27.16 -35.89
N THR A 689 -12.45 -27.58 -35.49
CA THR A 689 -11.52 -28.27 -36.39
C THR A 689 -11.75 -29.78 -36.50
N SER A 690 -12.37 -30.42 -35.52
CA SER A 690 -12.58 -31.88 -35.52
C SER A 690 -13.40 -32.41 -36.72
N PRO A 691 -14.53 -31.79 -37.12
CA PRO A 691 -15.28 -32.23 -38.30
C PRO A 691 -14.47 -32.14 -39.60
N LEU A 692 -13.68 -31.08 -39.77
CA LEU A 692 -12.78 -30.91 -40.91
C LEU A 692 -11.71 -32.01 -40.98
N THR A 693 -11.15 -32.40 -39.83
CA THR A 693 -10.17 -33.50 -39.79
C THR A 693 -10.78 -34.85 -40.14
N LEU A 694 -12.05 -35.08 -39.78
CA LEU A 694 -12.80 -36.30 -40.17
C LEU A 694 -12.96 -36.36 -41.69
N VAL A 695 -13.43 -35.28 -42.33
CA VAL A 695 -13.57 -35.21 -43.79
C VAL A 695 -12.23 -35.37 -44.48
N GLN A 696 -11.17 -34.71 -43.99
CA GLN A 696 -9.82 -34.87 -44.53
C GLN A 696 -9.33 -36.33 -44.47
N SER A 697 -9.54 -37.01 -43.34
CA SER A 697 -9.14 -38.41 -43.19
C SER A 697 -9.93 -39.35 -44.10
N ALA A 698 -11.23 -39.09 -44.28
CA ALA A 698 -12.09 -39.86 -45.16
C ALA A 698 -11.68 -39.70 -46.62
N MET A 699 -11.42 -38.47 -47.07
CA MET A 699 -10.87 -38.19 -48.41
C MET A 699 -9.51 -38.87 -48.64
N ALA A 700 -8.63 -38.88 -47.64
CA ALA A 700 -7.32 -39.54 -47.74
C ALA A 700 -7.42 -41.07 -47.82
N SER A 701 -8.53 -41.66 -47.36
CA SER A 701 -8.76 -43.12 -47.37
C SER A 701 -9.34 -43.66 -48.68
N ILE A 702 -9.62 -42.78 -49.65
CA ILE A 702 -10.14 -43.18 -50.96
C ILE A 702 -9.04 -43.93 -51.74
N GLU A 703 -9.27 -45.20 -51.99
CA GLU A 703 -8.40 -46.07 -52.77
C GLU A 703 -9.12 -46.60 -54.01
N TYR A 704 -8.40 -46.68 -55.14
CA TYR A 704 -8.95 -47.22 -56.37
C TYR A 704 -9.36 -48.70 -56.20
N GLY A 705 -10.65 -48.98 -56.42
CA GLY A 705 -11.23 -50.34 -56.29
C GLY A 705 -11.88 -50.66 -54.95
N LYS A 706 -11.86 -49.75 -53.96
CA LYS A 706 -12.63 -49.87 -52.70
C LYS A 706 -13.85 -48.93 -52.71
N LYS A 707 -14.91 -49.30 -51.98
CA LYS A 707 -16.06 -48.41 -51.74
C LYS A 707 -15.72 -47.42 -50.65
N ASN A 708 -16.04 -46.15 -50.86
CA ASN A 708 -15.87 -45.11 -49.85
C ASN A 708 -16.84 -45.35 -48.67
N GLU A 709 -16.36 -45.12 -47.45
CA GLU A 709 -17.22 -45.14 -46.26
C GLU A 709 -17.94 -43.80 -46.14
N HIS A 710 -19.27 -43.84 -45.99
CA HIS A 710 -20.07 -42.63 -45.76
C HIS A 710 -19.82 -42.07 -44.36
N ILE A 711 -19.61 -40.76 -44.28
CA ILE A 711 -19.48 -40.04 -43.02
C ILE A 711 -20.88 -39.74 -42.49
N LEU A 712 -21.21 -40.26 -41.31
CA LEU A 712 -22.44 -39.93 -40.59
C LEU A 712 -22.24 -38.63 -39.81
N TYR A 713 -22.59 -37.51 -40.42
CA TYR A 713 -22.59 -36.19 -39.78
C TYR A 713 -23.94 -35.51 -39.97
N ARG A 714 -24.61 -35.15 -38.86
CA ARG A 714 -26.03 -34.71 -38.84
C ARG A 714 -26.22 -33.18 -38.70
N SER A 715 -25.16 -32.38 -38.78
CA SER A 715 -25.27 -30.92 -38.69
C SER A 715 -25.68 -30.30 -40.04
N ASN A 716 -26.42 -29.19 -40.01
CA ASN A 716 -26.80 -28.40 -41.19
C ASN A 716 -25.90 -27.16 -41.34
N ASP A 717 -24.61 -27.29 -41.04
CA ASP A 717 -23.59 -26.26 -41.22
C ASP A 717 -22.78 -26.47 -42.51
N GLU A 718 -21.83 -25.58 -42.79
CA GLU A 718 -20.96 -25.68 -43.98
C GLU A 718 -20.19 -27.01 -44.02
N VAL A 719 -19.89 -27.60 -42.86
CA VAL A 719 -19.23 -28.90 -42.78
C VAL A 719 -20.20 -30.04 -43.12
N GLY A 720 -21.47 -29.93 -42.73
CA GLY A 720 -22.51 -30.88 -43.10
C GLY A 720 -22.78 -30.91 -44.60
N GLU A 721 -22.73 -29.75 -45.25
CA GLU A 721 -22.83 -29.69 -46.70
C GLU A 721 -21.61 -30.33 -47.39
N LEU A 722 -20.40 -30.10 -46.87
CA LEU A 722 -19.18 -30.79 -47.32
C LEU A 722 -19.27 -32.31 -47.15
N VAL A 723 -19.82 -32.79 -46.03
CA VAL A 723 -20.04 -34.22 -45.79
C VAL A 723 -21.06 -34.80 -46.78
N LYS A 724 -22.14 -34.09 -47.09
CA LYS A 724 -23.12 -34.53 -48.10
C LYS A 724 -22.54 -34.58 -49.51
N GLN A 725 -21.61 -33.69 -49.86
CA GLN A 725 -20.93 -33.70 -51.16
C GLN A 725 -19.86 -34.80 -51.25
N TYR A 726 -19.21 -35.14 -50.14
CA TYR A 726 -18.25 -36.23 -50.06
C TYR A 726 -18.93 -37.60 -50.18
N ASN A 727 -20.05 -37.76 -49.46
CA ASN A 727 -20.92 -38.94 -49.49
C ASN A 727 -21.53 -39.12 -50.88
#